data_AF-A0AA39IMH0-F1
#
_entry.id   AF-A0AA39IMH0-F1
#
_cell.length_a   1.000
_cell.length_b   1.000
_cell.length_c   1.000
_cell.angle_alpha   90.00
_cell.angle_beta   90.00
_cell.angle_gamma   90.00
#
_symmetry.space_group_name_H-M   'P 1'
#
loop_
_entity.id
_entity.type
_entity.pdbx_description
1 polymer ?
#
loop_
_entity_poly.entity_id
_entity_poly.type
_entity_poly.pdbx_seq_one_letter_code
_entity_poly.pdbx_strand_id
1 'polypeptide(L)'
;MVSGNGDARFARLIGIAGCTNAGKTTLSRILKEIAVGDGKSVTVVCQDEFFRPIAEVEKVPKDDDPSEFFYDYDAPSSINGNDFRRAIEKAAHASHFVVIEGNMITEFPEIFEMLDRVLFLSLPLDVCRERRGERVDYDPPDTPGYFEQIVWPAYEAHLKHTVDMAREDVRISFLDGSREMATREWLRKTLLNFSDDSIRVQSDPISTEEAVGFVSSASCGATSVFVGTTRNTFHGKKVVKLEYECYEPMAYRELRVLCAKVRKRFGSIERIAIYHRIGEVPVGEASVVIAASSPHRMEAIEAVEVAINELKRSVPIWKKVRGRKSTETAPAPGKKTLSPEQTEAAAVPTSSMALQGKIALVTGGSRGIGRGIALQLGEAGATVYITGRSPAESSSATDADLPTLQKTADEVTARGGKGIAVFVDHGDVNQVEHLFQKIRAETGGVLDILVNNAYSAVHKIAENVTKRFWECEPDLWDAVNNVGLRNHYFCSVHAARIMIERFSGLIVNISSVGGLSYLFCPAYGVGKCANDRMAQDMALELKGTGVTVVSLWPGLVRTELIGKMLEDEDTVGSFQSAGGSMTTLTLEQIQEMFKDGETTEYAGKAVVALASDPSVIRKTGRVLITADLGDEYGFVDIDGRQPSSLRSASALLKLTSYSARFSTYLPRWIKVPGWLMTAVTSKL
;
A
#
# COMPACT_ATOMS: atom_id res chain seq x y z
N MET A 1 26.98 -28.61 -40.98
CA MET A 1 26.70 -27.17 -40.95
C MET A 1 25.43 -26.91 -41.72
N VAL A 2 24.62 -25.92 -41.27
CA VAL A 2 23.27 -25.54 -41.73
C VAL A 2 22.18 -26.47 -41.14
N SER A 3 21.19 -26.06 -40.35
CA SER A 3 20.76 -24.76 -39.83
C SER A 3 19.71 -24.94 -38.72
N GLY A 4 19.84 -24.20 -37.62
CA GLY A 4 18.74 -23.59 -36.87
C GLY A 4 17.70 -24.47 -36.17
N ASN A 5 18.04 -25.03 -35.00
CA ASN A 5 17.04 -25.24 -33.95
C ASN A 5 16.73 -23.87 -33.32
N GLY A 6 15.74 -23.18 -33.89
CA GLY A 6 15.26 -21.89 -33.38
C GLY A 6 14.44 -22.07 -32.11
N ASP A 7 14.81 -21.32 -31.08
CA ASP A 7 13.99 -20.81 -29.98
C ASP A 7 12.48 -21.14 -30.08
N ALA A 8 12.00 -22.08 -29.26
CA ALA A 8 10.57 -22.20 -28.99
C ALA A 8 10.14 -21.07 -28.04
N ARG A 9 9.94 -19.87 -28.58
CA ARG A 9 9.24 -18.78 -27.88
C ARG A 9 7.75 -19.13 -27.88
N PHE A 10 7.13 -19.20 -26.71
CA PHE A 10 5.66 -19.18 -26.63
C PHE A 10 5.15 -17.83 -27.15
N ALA A 11 4.15 -17.85 -28.04
CA ALA A 11 3.56 -16.63 -28.59
C ALA A 11 2.97 -15.72 -27.50
N ARG A 12 2.91 -14.41 -27.75
CA ARG A 12 2.13 -13.46 -26.94
C ARG A 12 0.66 -13.47 -27.38
N LEU A 13 -0.28 -13.61 -26.45
CA LEU A 13 -1.71 -13.76 -26.69
C LEU A 13 -2.48 -12.48 -26.32
N ILE A 14 -3.23 -11.95 -27.29
CA ILE A 14 -3.95 -10.67 -27.16
C ILE A 14 -5.44 -10.92 -27.41
N GLY A 15 -6.28 -10.71 -26.41
CA GLY A 15 -7.73 -10.74 -26.57
C GLY A 15 -8.26 -9.39 -27.03
N ILE A 16 -9.12 -9.39 -28.04
CA ILE A 16 -9.93 -8.25 -28.45
C ILE A 16 -11.40 -8.62 -28.24
N ALA A 17 -11.97 -8.07 -27.18
CA ALA A 17 -13.34 -8.29 -26.74
C ALA A 17 -14.24 -7.07 -26.99
N GLY A 18 -15.54 -7.21 -26.80
CA GLY A 18 -16.52 -6.13 -26.96
C GLY A 18 -17.73 -6.56 -27.79
N CYS A 19 -18.74 -5.70 -27.89
CA CYS A 19 -19.97 -6.04 -28.63
C CYS A 19 -19.68 -6.44 -30.08
N THR A 20 -20.59 -7.18 -30.68
CA THR A 20 -20.45 -7.52 -32.09
C THR A 20 -20.57 -6.26 -32.96
N ASN A 21 -19.74 -6.15 -34.01
CA ASN A 21 -19.50 -4.94 -34.80
C ASN A 21 -18.88 -3.72 -34.05
N ALA A 22 -18.17 -3.94 -32.93
CA ALA A 22 -17.46 -2.87 -32.21
C ALA A 22 -16.18 -2.34 -32.90
N GLY A 23 -15.77 -2.91 -34.04
CA GLY A 23 -14.46 -2.64 -34.66
C GLY A 23 -13.34 -3.61 -34.25
N LYS A 24 -13.69 -4.78 -33.65
CA LYS A 24 -12.74 -5.82 -33.23
C LYS A 24 -11.82 -6.29 -34.38
N THR A 25 -12.42 -6.69 -35.50
CA THR A 25 -11.69 -7.16 -36.69
C THR A 25 -10.82 -6.06 -37.30
N THR A 26 -11.28 -4.81 -37.28
CA THR A 26 -10.48 -3.66 -37.71
C THR A 26 -9.25 -3.48 -36.83
N LEU A 27 -9.43 -3.56 -35.50
CA LEU A 27 -8.33 -3.47 -34.55
C LEU A 27 -7.35 -4.63 -34.74
N SER A 28 -7.84 -5.87 -34.83
CA SER A 28 -7.08 -7.09 -35.13
C SER A 28 -6.21 -6.96 -36.38
N ARG A 29 -6.77 -6.40 -37.47
CA ARG A 29 -6.01 -6.10 -38.70
C ARG A 29 -4.89 -5.10 -38.46
N ILE A 30 -5.13 -4.02 -37.71
CA ILE A 30 -4.08 -3.04 -37.38
C ILE A 30 -2.99 -3.67 -36.51
N LEU A 31 -3.35 -4.50 -35.53
CA LEU A 31 -2.37 -5.22 -34.71
C LEU A 31 -1.46 -6.09 -35.58
N LYS A 32 -2.07 -6.82 -36.52
CA LYS A 32 -1.37 -7.66 -37.48
C LYS A 32 -0.43 -6.84 -38.36
N GLU A 33 -0.87 -5.70 -38.89
CA GLU A 33 -0.05 -4.80 -39.69
C GLU A 33 1.18 -4.28 -38.91
N ILE A 34 0.97 -3.85 -37.66
CA ILE A 34 2.05 -3.35 -36.80
C ILE A 34 3.10 -4.44 -36.55
N ALA A 35 2.65 -5.63 -36.14
CA ALA A 35 3.55 -6.74 -35.81
C ALA A 35 4.31 -7.28 -37.04
N VAL A 36 3.65 -7.37 -38.19
CA VAL A 36 4.31 -7.74 -39.46
C VAL A 36 5.33 -6.68 -39.87
N GLY A 37 5.01 -5.38 -39.69
CA GLY A 37 5.95 -4.27 -39.91
C GLY A 37 7.21 -4.37 -39.03
N ASP A 38 7.10 -5.00 -37.87
CA ASP A 38 8.20 -5.25 -36.93
C ASP A 38 8.89 -6.61 -37.14
N GLY A 39 8.56 -7.32 -38.23
CA GLY A 39 9.16 -8.60 -38.60
C GLY A 39 8.72 -9.79 -37.74
N LYS A 40 7.52 -9.73 -37.14
CA LYS A 40 6.97 -10.77 -36.25
C LYS A 40 5.83 -11.53 -36.94
N SER A 41 5.76 -12.84 -36.75
CA SER A 41 4.63 -13.66 -37.24
C SER A 41 3.41 -13.51 -36.32
N VAL A 42 2.22 -13.37 -36.91
CA VAL A 42 0.96 -13.20 -36.17
C VAL A 42 -0.11 -14.12 -36.73
N THR A 43 -0.80 -14.85 -35.85
CA THR A 43 -2.02 -15.59 -36.17
C THR A 43 -3.22 -14.89 -35.55
N VAL A 44 -4.32 -14.79 -36.29
CA VAL A 44 -5.61 -14.35 -35.74
C VAL A 44 -6.48 -15.58 -35.56
N VAL A 45 -7.10 -15.73 -34.40
CA VAL A 45 -8.08 -16.79 -34.11
C VAL A 45 -9.40 -16.10 -33.81
N CYS A 46 -10.40 -16.33 -34.67
CA CYS A 46 -11.72 -15.74 -34.54
C CYS A 46 -12.66 -16.68 -33.77
N GLN A 47 -13.29 -16.18 -32.71
CA GLN A 47 -14.24 -16.93 -31.89
C GLN A 47 -15.40 -17.50 -32.71
N ASP A 48 -15.85 -16.77 -33.73
CA ASP A 48 -16.99 -17.14 -34.57
C ASP A 48 -16.74 -18.46 -35.34
N GLU A 49 -15.48 -18.87 -35.55
CA GLU A 49 -15.13 -20.17 -36.17
C GLU A 49 -15.47 -21.38 -35.29
N PHE A 50 -15.79 -21.15 -34.02
CA PHE A 50 -16.01 -22.19 -33.01
C PHE A 50 -17.45 -22.25 -32.51
N PHE A 51 -18.40 -21.63 -33.23
CA PHE A 51 -19.82 -21.83 -32.94
C PHE A 51 -20.21 -23.30 -33.04
N ARG A 52 -21.04 -23.74 -32.10
CA ARG A 52 -21.68 -25.05 -32.15
C ARG A 52 -22.64 -25.13 -33.34
N PRO A 53 -22.90 -26.33 -33.87
CA PRO A 53 -23.94 -26.52 -34.87
C PRO A 53 -25.28 -25.95 -34.37
N ILE A 54 -26.08 -25.37 -35.27
CA ILE A 54 -27.37 -24.72 -34.95
C ILE A 54 -28.33 -25.59 -34.10
N ALA A 55 -28.22 -26.92 -34.21
CA ALA A 55 -29.01 -27.87 -33.42
C ALA A 55 -28.68 -27.87 -31.91
N GLU A 56 -27.50 -27.40 -31.53
CA GLU A 56 -27.01 -27.30 -30.14
C GLU A 56 -27.10 -25.88 -29.57
N VAL A 57 -27.44 -24.89 -30.41
CA VAL A 57 -27.57 -23.49 -29.98
C VAL A 57 -28.91 -23.30 -29.27
N GLU A 58 -28.89 -22.60 -28.14
CA GLU A 58 -30.06 -22.34 -27.31
C GLU A 58 -31.12 -21.56 -28.09
N LYS A 59 -32.39 -21.94 -27.90
CA LYS A 59 -33.54 -21.29 -28.53
C LYS A 59 -34.22 -20.38 -27.52
N VAL A 60 -34.32 -19.11 -27.87
CA VAL A 60 -34.99 -18.08 -27.05
C VAL A 60 -36.30 -17.70 -27.75
N PRO A 61 -37.48 -17.94 -27.14
CA PRO A 61 -38.76 -17.54 -27.72
C PRO A 61 -38.82 -16.03 -27.96
N LYS A 62 -39.44 -15.59 -29.06
CA LYS A 62 -39.59 -14.15 -29.32
C LYS A 62 -40.65 -13.53 -28.41
N ASP A 63 -40.41 -12.33 -27.89
CA ASP A 63 -41.37 -11.63 -27.02
C ASP A 63 -42.71 -11.31 -27.70
N ASP A 64 -42.70 -11.06 -29.02
CA ASP A 64 -43.87 -10.69 -29.82
C ASP A 64 -44.64 -11.91 -30.37
N ASP A 65 -43.95 -13.02 -30.64
CA ASP A 65 -44.56 -14.30 -31.01
C ASP A 65 -43.81 -15.49 -30.36
N PRO A 66 -44.32 -16.01 -29.23
CA PRO A 66 -43.69 -17.13 -28.53
C PRO A 66 -43.68 -18.47 -29.31
N SER A 67 -44.35 -18.55 -30.46
CA SER A 67 -44.26 -19.72 -31.36
C SER A 67 -43.03 -19.68 -32.27
N GLU A 68 -42.40 -18.51 -32.40
CA GLU A 68 -41.12 -18.31 -33.05
C GLU A 68 -39.98 -18.19 -32.02
N PHE A 69 -38.74 -18.39 -32.46
CA PHE A 69 -37.57 -18.32 -31.58
C PHE A 69 -36.36 -17.72 -32.31
N PHE A 70 -35.48 -17.10 -31.53
CA PHE A 70 -34.11 -16.75 -31.91
C PHE A 70 -33.15 -17.86 -31.47
N TYR A 71 -32.03 -18.00 -32.18
CA TYR A 71 -30.91 -18.83 -31.75
C TYR A 71 -29.88 -17.95 -31.06
N ASP A 72 -29.57 -18.21 -29.80
CA ASP A 72 -28.68 -17.35 -29.02
C ASP A 72 -27.21 -17.65 -29.28
N TYR A 73 -26.64 -16.95 -30.27
CA TYR A 73 -25.21 -16.99 -30.60
C TYR A 73 -24.35 -16.03 -29.76
N ASP A 74 -24.96 -15.21 -28.90
CA ASP A 74 -24.24 -14.31 -28.02
C ASP A 74 -24.14 -14.87 -26.59
N ALA A 75 -24.62 -16.10 -26.34
CA ALA A 75 -24.39 -16.85 -25.11
C ALA A 75 -23.11 -17.70 -25.14
N PRO A 76 -22.35 -17.82 -24.02
CA PRO A 76 -21.13 -18.65 -23.97
C PRO A 76 -21.37 -20.13 -24.31
N SER A 77 -22.59 -20.64 -24.06
CA SER A 77 -23.01 -22.00 -24.39
C SER A 77 -22.94 -22.31 -25.90
N SER A 78 -23.08 -21.28 -26.75
CA SER A 78 -23.06 -21.40 -28.21
C SER A 78 -21.67 -21.68 -28.78
N ILE A 79 -20.60 -21.54 -27.99
CA ILE A 79 -19.21 -21.75 -28.43
C ILE A 79 -18.70 -23.11 -27.94
N ASN A 80 -17.99 -23.82 -28.81
CA ASN A 80 -17.18 -24.96 -28.41
C ASN A 80 -15.85 -24.48 -27.82
N GLY A 81 -15.86 -24.14 -26.52
CA GLY A 81 -14.70 -23.60 -25.81
C GLY A 81 -13.46 -24.50 -25.86
N ASN A 82 -13.63 -25.83 -25.94
CA ASN A 82 -12.53 -26.78 -26.01
C ASN A 82 -11.80 -26.72 -27.37
N ASP A 83 -12.55 -26.67 -28.48
CA ASP A 83 -11.95 -26.51 -29.81
C ASP A 83 -11.33 -25.13 -29.99
N PHE A 84 -12.00 -24.10 -29.46
CA PHE A 84 -11.49 -22.73 -29.48
C PHE A 84 -10.14 -22.64 -28.75
N ARG A 85 -10.05 -23.19 -27.53
CA ARG A 85 -8.82 -23.27 -26.77
C ARG A 85 -7.72 -24.03 -27.52
N ARG A 86 -8.02 -25.21 -28.08
CA ARG A 86 -7.04 -26.00 -28.86
C ARG A 86 -6.50 -25.24 -30.06
N ALA A 87 -7.33 -24.46 -30.75
CA ALA A 87 -6.89 -23.64 -31.86
C ALA A 87 -5.95 -22.52 -31.42
N ILE A 88 -6.24 -21.89 -30.28
CA ILE A 88 -5.36 -20.88 -29.66
C ILE A 88 -4.01 -21.49 -29.29
N GLU A 89 -4.01 -22.66 -28.62
CA GLU A 89 -2.78 -23.38 -28.25
C GLU A 89 -1.94 -23.72 -29.49
N LYS A 90 -2.58 -24.24 -30.55
CA LYS A 90 -1.91 -24.53 -31.82
C LYS A 90 -1.31 -23.27 -32.46
N ALA A 91 -2.05 -22.15 -32.45
CA ALA A 91 -1.57 -20.87 -32.96
C ALA A 91 -0.39 -20.33 -32.14
N ALA A 92 -0.41 -20.53 -30.82
CA ALA A 92 0.63 -20.08 -29.91
C ALA A 92 1.98 -20.78 -30.11
N HIS A 93 1.98 -21.97 -30.72
CA HIS A 93 3.20 -22.68 -31.10
C HIS A 93 3.76 -22.25 -32.46
N ALA A 94 2.96 -21.60 -33.31
CA ALA A 94 3.32 -21.31 -34.70
C ALA A 94 3.70 -19.83 -34.96
N SER A 95 3.35 -18.93 -34.05
CA SER A 95 3.47 -17.48 -34.25
C SER A 95 4.18 -16.77 -33.10
N HIS A 96 4.67 -15.56 -33.35
CA HIS A 96 5.18 -14.69 -32.29
C HIS A 96 4.04 -14.04 -31.50
N PHE A 97 2.93 -13.74 -32.17
CA PHE A 97 1.71 -13.22 -31.56
C PHE A 97 0.49 -14.02 -32.00
N VAL A 98 -0.47 -14.16 -31.10
CA VAL A 98 -1.81 -14.65 -31.40
C VAL A 98 -2.81 -13.57 -30.99
N VAL A 99 -3.58 -13.07 -31.95
CA VAL A 99 -4.70 -12.16 -31.70
C VAL A 99 -5.98 -12.99 -31.66
N ILE A 100 -6.70 -12.92 -30.56
CA ILE A 100 -7.93 -13.68 -30.34
C ILE A 100 -9.05 -12.65 -30.38
N GLU A 101 -9.95 -12.76 -31.35
CA GLU A 101 -11.06 -11.83 -31.54
C GLU A 101 -12.41 -12.51 -31.29
N GLY A 102 -13.29 -11.85 -30.56
CA GLY A 102 -14.58 -12.43 -30.15
C GLY A 102 -15.35 -11.50 -29.22
N ASN A 103 -16.66 -11.65 -29.11
CA ASN A 103 -17.48 -10.88 -28.17
C ASN A 103 -17.39 -11.43 -26.73
N MET A 104 -17.26 -12.75 -26.57
CA MET A 104 -17.37 -13.46 -25.29
C MET A 104 -16.04 -13.95 -24.73
N ILE A 105 -14.90 -13.42 -25.16
CA ILE A 105 -13.57 -13.95 -24.76
C ILE A 105 -13.40 -14.00 -23.23
N THR A 106 -13.90 -12.98 -22.52
CA THR A 106 -13.81 -12.88 -21.05
C THR A 106 -14.73 -13.84 -20.30
N GLU A 107 -15.67 -14.49 -20.99
CA GLU A 107 -16.59 -15.48 -20.42
C GLU A 107 -15.99 -16.89 -20.33
N PHE A 108 -14.80 -17.12 -20.90
CA PHE A 108 -14.10 -18.40 -20.87
C PHE A 108 -12.87 -18.29 -19.95
N PRO A 109 -12.94 -18.71 -18.67
CA PRO A 109 -11.83 -18.57 -17.73
C PRO A 109 -10.53 -19.20 -18.23
N GLU A 110 -10.60 -20.40 -18.81
CA GLU A 110 -9.43 -21.11 -19.33
C GLU A 110 -8.75 -20.35 -20.48
N ILE A 111 -9.51 -19.67 -21.33
CA ILE A 111 -8.97 -18.86 -22.43
C ILE A 111 -8.44 -17.54 -21.88
N PHE A 112 -9.19 -16.89 -20.98
CA PHE A 112 -8.79 -15.63 -20.36
C PHE A 112 -7.48 -15.76 -19.56
N GLU A 113 -7.26 -16.88 -18.89
CA GLU A 113 -6.00 -17.18 -18.18
C GLU A 113 -4.79 -17.23 -19.13
N MET A 114 -4.99 -17.65 -20.37
CA MET A 114 -3.92 -17.68 -21.39
C MET A 114 -3.56 -16.29 -21.95
N LEU A 115 -4.43 -15.27 -21.78
CA LEU A 115 -4.23 -13.95 -22.39
C LEU A 115 -3.22 -13.10 -21.62
N ASP A 116 -2.29 -12.48 -22.35
CA ASP A 116 -1.35 -11.51 -21.79
C ASP A 116 -1.99 -10.12 -21.65
N ARG A 117 -2.95 -9.79 -22.52
CA ARG A 117 -3.72 -8.53 -22.50
C ARG A 117 -5.11 -8.73 -23.09
N VAL A 118 -6.07 -7.95 -22.61
CA VAL A 118 -7.41 -7.87 -23.17
C VAL A 118 -7.75 -6.42 -23.48
N LEU A 119 -8.12 -6.15 -24.73
CA LEU A 119 -8.69 -4.87 -25.16
C LEU A 119 -10.20 -5.06 -25.31
N PHE A 120 -10.99 -4.42 -24.46
CA PHE A 120 -12.45 -4.48 -24.52
C PHE A 120 -12.99 -3.21 -25.16
N LEU A 121 -13.64 -3.35 -26.32
CA LEU A 121 -14.28 -2.24 -27.03
C LEU A 121 -15.68 -1.99 -26.49
N SER A 122 -15.90 -0.81 -25.90
CA SER A 122 -17.21 -0.36 -25.42
C SER A 122 -17.91 0.53 -26.45
N LEU A 123 -19.22 0.31 -26.65
CA LEU A 123 -20.07 1.13 -27.52
C LEU A 123 -21.36 1.58 -26.81
N PRO A 124 -21.82 2.83 -27.03
CA PRO A 124 -23.18 3.24 -26.66
C PRO A 124 -24.26 2.45 -27.44
N LEU A 125 -25.44 2.29 -26.85
CA LEU A 125 -26.60 1.58 -27.44
C LEU A 125 -26.91 2.01 -28.87
N ASP A 126 -27.06 3.32 -29.10
CA ASP A 126 -27.49 3.83 -30.40
C ASP A 126 -26.47 3.53 -31.50
N VAL A 127 -25.17 3.64 -31.18
CA VAL A 127 -24.07 3.32 -32.11
C VAL A 127 -24.02 1.82 -32.38
N CYS A 128 -24.25 0.99 -31.36
CA CYS A 128 -24.30 -0.46 -31.51
C CYS A 128 -25.48 -0.88 -32.40
N ARG A 129 -26.67 -0.32 -32.15
CA ARG A 129 -27.89 -0.56 -32.93
C ARG A 129 -27.69 -0.16 -34.40
N GLU A 130 -27.18 1.04 -34.65
CA GLU A 130 -26.89 1.55 -35.99
C GLU A 130 -25.93 0.61 -36.74
N ARG A 131 -24.76 0.35 -36.16
CA ARG A 131 -23.74 -0.52 -36.80
C ARG A 131 -24.24 -1.94 -36.98
N ARG A 132 -25.09 -2.44 -36.09
CA ARG A 132 -25.66 -3.79 -36.23
C ARG A 132 -26.69 -3.84 -37.37
N GLY A 133 -27.49 -2.79 -37.53
CA GLY A 133 -28.45 -2.67 -38.63
C GLY A 133 -27.82 -2.66 -40.03
N GLU A 134 -26.55 -2.26 -40.16
CA GLU A 134 -25.81 -2.28 -41.43
C GLU A 134 -25.32 -3.68 -41.84
N ARG A 135 -25.47 -4.69 -40.98
CA ARG A 135 -24.96 -6.06 -41.19
C ARG A 135 -25.92 -6.87 -42.05
N VAL A 136 -25.85 -6.67 -43.36
CA VAL A 136 -26.76 -7.32 -44.32
C VAL A 136 -26.33 -8.73 -44.78
N ASP A 137 -25.03 -9.05 -44.71
CA ASP A 137 -24.45 -10.26 -45.31
C ASP A 137 -23.88 -11.27 -44.28
N TYR A 138 -24.40 -11.27 -43.05
CA TYR A 138 -23.92 -12.20 -42.02
C TYR A 138 -24.79 -13.45 -41.91
N ASP A 139 -24.16 -14.59 -41.68
CA ASP A 139 -24.82 -15.88 -41.51
C ASP A 139 -24.66 -16.39 -40.07
N PRO A 140 -25.76 -16.61 -39.31
CA PRO A 140 -27.16 -16.34 -39.70
C PRO A 140 -27.53 -14.84 -39.63
N PRO A 141 -28.48 -14.38 -40.46
CA PRO A 141 -28.85 -12.97 -40.50
C PRO A 141 -29.59 -12.54 -39.24
N ASP A 142 -29.36 -11.30 -38.83
CA ASP A 142 -30.12 -10.66 -37.77
C ASP A 142 -31.58 -10.47 -38.24
N THR A 143 -32.50 -11.17 -37.59
CA THR A 143 -33.94 -11.01 -37.85
C THR A 143 -34.52 -9.87 -36.98
N PRO A 144 -35.64 -9.24 -37.37
CA PRO A 144 -36.25 -8.17 -36.58
C PRO A 144 -36.46 -8.59 -35.12
N GLY A 145 -36.03 -7.75 -34.18
CA GLY A 145 -36.09 -8.01 -32.72
C GLY A 145 -34.89 -8.78 -32.15
N TYR A 146 -34.03 -9.37 -32.97
CA TYR A 146 -32.85 -10.13 -32.49
C TYR A 146 -31.87 -9.24 -31.71
N PHE A 147 -31.67 -8.00 -32.15
CA PHE A 147 -30.77 -7.07 -31.47
C PHE A 147 -31.26 -6.74 -30.06
N GLU A 148 -32.54 -6.40 -29.91
CA GLU A 148 -33.15 -5.99 -28.66
C GLU A 148 -33.24 -7.13 -27.65
N GLN A 149 -33.55 -8.35 -28.10
CA GLN A 149 -33.79 -9.50 -27.22
C GLN A 149 -32.54 -10.34 -26.94
N ILE A 150 -31.59 -10.39 -27.88
CA ILE A 150 -30.39 -11.25 -27.75
C ILE A 150 -29.12 -10.40 -27.61
N VAL A 151 -28.78 -9.62 -28.65
CA VAL A 151 -27.45 -9.01 -28.76
C VAL A 151 -27.18 -7.98 -27.67
N TRP A 152 -28.12 -7.06 -27.43
CA TRP A 152 -27.92 -5.98 -26.48
C TRP A 152 -27.88 -6.47 -25.02
N PRO A 153 -28.84 -7.29 -24.55
CA PRO A 153 -28.78 -7.85 -23.20
C PRO A 153 -27.51 -8.68 -22.96
N ALA A 154 -27.09 -9.50 -23.93
CA ALA A 154 -25.86 -10.27 -23.83
C ALA A 154 -24.64 -9.35 -23.72
N TYR A 155 -24.55 -8.31 -24.55
CA TYR A 155 -23.48 -7.32 -24.46
C TYR A 155 -23.43 -6.62 -23.10
N GLU A 156 -24.57 -6.17 -22.56
CA GLU A 156 -24.62 -5.55 -21.23
C GLU A 156 -24.12 -6.50 -20.14
N ALA A 157 -24.50 -7.77 -20.22
CA ALA A 157 -24.03 -8.81 -19.30
C ALA A 157 -22.50 -8.99 -19.39
N HIS A 158 -21.95 -9.14 -20.60
CA HIS A 158 -20.50 -9.31 -20.83
C HIS A 158 -19.69 -8.07 -20.45
N LEU A 159 -20.20 -6.88 -20.75
CA LEU A 159 -19.57 -5.62 -20.35
C LEU A 159 -19.53 -5.51 -18.84
N LYS A 160 -20.63 -5.80 -18.14
CA LYS A 160 -20.69 -5.77 -16.68
C LYS A 160 -19.70 -6.76 -16.06
N HIS A 161 -19.70 -8.01 -16.54
CA HIS A 161 -18.78 -9.03 -16.07
C HIS A 161 -17.31 -8.62 -16.29
N THR A 162 -16.99 -8.09 -17.47
CA THR A 162 -15.63 -7.62 -17.78
C THR A 162 -15.22 -6.41 -16.94
N VAL A 163 -16.14 -5.49 -16.66
CA VAL A 163 -15.90 -4.35 -15.74
C VAL A 163 -15.59 -4.84 -14.34
N ASP A 164 -16.33 -5.84 -13.83
CA ASP A 164 -16.06 -6.43 -12.52
C ASP A 164 -14.69 -7.12 -12.49
N MET A 165 -14.32 -7.88 -13.54
CA MET A 165 -12.98 -8.47 -13.67
C MET A 165 -11.88 -7.41 -13.72
N ALA A 166 -12.08 -6.32 -14.46
CA ALA A 166 -11.07 -5.27 -14.63
C ALA A 166 -10.76 -4.49 -13.34
N ARG A 167 -11.63 -4.56 -12.32
CA ARG A 167 -11.33 -4.02 -10.97
C ARG A 167 -10.19 -4.77 -10.30
N GLU A 168 -9.98 -6.03 -10.66
CA GLU A 168 -8.99 -6.91 -10.04
C GLU A 168 -7.88 -7.34 -11.00
N ASP A 169 -8.13 -7.33 -12.31
CA ASP A 169 -7.20 -7.77 -13.34
C ASP A 169 -6.73 -6.63 -14.27
N VAL A 170 -5.47 -6.26 -14.10
CA VAL A 170 -4.80 -5.16 -14.83
C VAL A 170 -4.55 -5.46 -16.32
N ARG A 171 -4.80 -6.69 -16.79
CA ARG A 171 -4.66 -7.06 -18.21
C ARG A 171 -5.75 -6.46 -19.08
N ILE A 172 -6.90 -6.09 -18.49
CA ILE A 172 -8.05 -5.57 -19.22
C ILE A 172 -7.90 -4.05 -19.42
N SER A 173 -8.13 -3.58 -20.64
CA SER A 173 -8.22 -2.16 -20.97
C SER A 173 -9.46 -1.88 -21.80
N PHE A 174 -10.17 -0.83 -21.44
CA PHE A 174 -11.35 -0.39 -22.17
C PHE A 174 -10.98 0.62 -23.26
N LEU A 175 -11.61 0.47 -24.41
CA LEU A 175 -11.49 1.36 -25.55
C LEU A 175 -12.87 1.81 -26.00
N ASP A 176 -13.06 3.12 -26.16
CA ASP A 176 -14.29 3.67 -26.72
C ASP A 176 -14.32 3.42 -28.24
N GLY A 177 -15.13 2.46 -28.69
CA GLY A 177 -15.25 2.08 -30.10
C GLY A 177 -16.05 3.07 -30.95
N SER A 178 -16.63 4.11 -30.33
CA SER A 178 -17.43 5.14 -31.01
C SER A 178 -16.61 6.32 -31.51
N ARG A 179 -15.37 6.46 -31.03
CA ARG A 179 -14.44 7.55 -31.38
C ARG A 179 -13.38 7.10 -32.38
N GLU A 180 -12.61 8.06 -32.92
CA GLU A 180 -11.42 7.77 -33.72
C GLU A 180 -10.52 6.75 -33.02
N MET A 181 -10.21 5.66 -33.72
CA MET A 181 -9.38 4.59 -33.20
C MET A 181 -8.05 5.14 -32.69
N ALA A 182 -7.66 4.72 -31.49
CA ALA A 182 -6.43 5.16 -30.83
C ALA A 182 -5.23 5.15 -31.78
N THR A 183 -4.33 6.14 -31.62
CA THR A 183 -3.22 6.34 -32.56
C THR A 183 -2.39 5.06 -32.74
N ARG A 184 -1.85 4.83 -33.94
CA ARG A 184 -0.98 3.66 -34.22
C ARG A 184 0.19 3.57 -33.23
N GLU A 185 0.70 4.71 -32.77
CA GLU A 185 1.74 4.78 -31.75
C GLU A 185 1.24 4.34 -30.36
N TRP A 186 0.03 4.75 -29.95
CA TRP A 186 -0.59 4.30 -28.71
C TRP A 186 -0.89 2.80 -28.74
N LEU A 187 -1.42 2.31 -29.85
CA LEU A 187 -1.64 0.88 -30.08
C LEU A 187 -0.30 0.16 -29.98
N ARG A 188 0.72 0.59 -30.72
CA ARG A 188 2.07 0.02 -30.67
C ARG A 188 2.65 0.01 -29.25
N LYS A 189 2.52 1.08 -28.47
CA LYS A 189 2.99 1.13 -27.07
C LYS A 189 2.23 0.18 -26.15
N THR A 190 0.92 0.10 -26.32
CA THR A 190 0.03 -0.82 -25.59
C THR A 190 0.27 -2.28 -25.99
N LEU A 191 0.74 -2.51 -27.22
CA LEU A 191 1.07 -3.82 -27.82
C LEU A 191 2.54 -4.24 -27.69
N LEU A 192 3.44 -3.34 -27.32
CA LEU A 192 4.87 -3.68 -27.20
C LEU A 192 5.31 -3.66 -25.74
N ASN A 193 4.59 -2.97 -24.85
CA ASN A 193 4.74 -3.06 -23.40
C ASN A 193 3.97 -4.25 -22.81
N PHE A 194 4.07 -5.42 -23.45
CA PHE A 194 3.80 -6.67 -22.74
C PHE A 194 5.00 -6.94 -21.85
N SER A 195 4.76 -7.23 -20.57
CA SER A 195 5.77 -7.80 -19.71
C SER A 195 6.36 -9.04 -20.38
N ASP A 196 7.65 -9.05 -20.70
CA ASP A 196 8.43 -10.23 -21.12
C ASP A 196 8.66 -11.19 -19.93
N ASP A 197 7.59 -11.41 -19.16
CA ASP A 197 7.62 -12.06 -17.86
C ASP A 197 6.80 -13.35 -17.95
N SER A 198 7.45 -14.50 -17.75
CA SER A 198 6.77 -15.79 -17.67
C SER A 198 6.40 -16.08 -16.22
N ILE A 199 5.12 -16.01 -15.87
CA ILE A 199 4.64 -16.24 -14.51
C ILE A 199 3.79 -17.51 -14.50
N ARG A 200 4.06 -18.44 -13.57
CA ARG A 200 3.24 -19.65 -13.38
C ARG A 200 3.05 -19.97 -11.92
N VAL A 201 1.81 -20.26 -11.57
CA VAL A 201 1.42 -20.89 -10.31
C VAL A 201 0.80 -22.23 -10.69
N GLN A 202 1.41 -23.34 -10.27
CA GLN A 202 1.07 -24.67 -10.76
C GLN A 202 1.20 -25.73 -9.66
N SER A 203 0.50 -26.85 -9.78
CA SER A 203 0.62 -28.00 -8.86
C SER A 203 1.76 -28.95 -9.24
N ASP A 204 2.12 -29.00 -10.52
CA ASP A 204 3.16 -29.87 -11.06
C ASP A 204 4.58 -29.41 -10.71
N PRO A 205 5.57 -30.33 -10.68
CA PRO A 205 6.98 -29.99 -10.46
C PRO A 205 7.48 -28.88 -11.38
N ILE A 206 8.26 -27.95 -10.83
CA ILE A 206 8.84 -26.83 -11.58
C ILE A 206 10.14 -27.28 -12.24
N SER A 207 10.29 -27.03 -13.55
CA SER A 207 11.58 -27.18 -14.23
C SER A 207 12.40 -25.89 -14.13
N THR A 208 13.65 -26.02 -13.70
CA THR A 208 14.59 -24.88 -13.67
C THR A 208 15.13 -24.60 -15.07
N GLU A 209 15.35 -25.65 -15.85
CA GLU A 209 15.82 -25.61 -17.23
C GLU A 209 14.84 -24.84 -18.12
N GLU A 210 13.53 -25.03 -17.91
CA GLU A 210 12.51 -24.27 -18.62
C GLU A 210 12.58 -22.77 -18.32
N ALA A 211 12.69 -22.40 -17.04
CA ALA A 211 12.82 -20.99 -16.64
C ALA A 211 14.09 -20.35 -17.23
N VAL A 212 15.21 -21.07 -17.20
CA VAL A 212 16.49 -20.64 -17.80
C VAL A 212 16.36 -20.51 -19.32
N GLY A 213 15.75 -21.49 -19.98
CA GLY A 213 15.51 -21.48 -21.41
C GLY A 213 14.67 -20.28 -21.83
N PHE A 214 13.61 -19.97 -21.07
CA PHE A 214 12.75 -18.81 -21.33
C PHE A 214 13.53 -17.49 -21.23
N VAL A 215 14.29 -17.28 -20.15
CA VAL A 215 14.97 -15.99 -19.95
C VAL A 215 16.21 -15.83 -20.81
N SER A 216 16.77 -16.92 -21.35
CA SER A 216 17.94 -16.87 -22.21
C SER A 216 17.69 -16.03 -23.47
N SER A 217 18.60 -15.10 -23.72
CA SER A 217 18.54 -14.22 -24.90
C SER A 217 19.93 -13.92 -25.44
N ALA A 218 20.06 -13.82 -26.76
CA ALA A 218 21.32 -13.51 -27.44
C ALA A 218 21.85 -12.09 -27.14
N SER A 219 20.98 -11.18 -26.69
CA SER A 219 21.33 -9.82 -26.25
C SER A 219 21.74 -9.73 -24.77
N CYS A 220 21.60 -10.82 -24.01
CA CYS A 220 21.94 -10.85 -22.59
C CYS A 220 23.32 -11.47 -22.34
N GLY A 221 24.13 -10.80 -21.52
CA GLY A 221 25.44 -11.29 -21.08
C GLY A 221 25.39 -12.13 -19.80
N ALA A 222 24.23 -12.16 -19.13
CA ALA A 222 24.05 -12.91 -17.90
C ALA A 222 22.61 -13.39 -17.71
N THR A 223 22.48 -14.56 -17.11
CA THR A 223 21.25 -15.12 -16.57
C THR A 223 21.50 -15.44 -15.09
N SER A 224 20.61 -14.98 -14.22
CA SER A 224 20.61 -15.32 -12.79
C SER A 224 19.38 -16.16 -12.48
N VAL A 225 19.53 -17.12 -11.57
CA VAL A 225 18.45 -18.05 -11.19
C VAL A 225 18.49 -18.28 -9.69
N PHE A 226 17.32 -18.21 -9.07
CA PHE A 226 17.07 -18.64 -7.71
C PHE A 226 16.15 -19.86 -7.72
N VAL A 227 16.53 -20.90 -6.98
CA VAL A 227 15.72 -22.11 -6.77
C VAL A 227 15.49 -22.30 -5.28
N GLY A 228 14.25 -22.14 -4.83
CA GLY A 228 13.86 -22.39 -3.46
C GLY A 228 13.39 -23.84 -3.29
N THR A 229 14.16 -24.67 -2.57
CA THR A 229 13.84 -26.09 -2.34
C THR A 229 13.37 -26.39 -0.92
N THR A 230 12.57 -27.44 -0.79
CA THR A 230 12.10 -27.93 0.51
C THR A 230 13.21 -28.64 1.26
N ARG A 231 13.57 -28.10 2.44
CA ARG A 231 14.55 -28.71 3.35
C ARG A 231 13.94 -29.79 4.24
N ASN A 232 14.75 -30.76 4.64
CA ASN A 232 14.35 -31.91 5.48
C ASN A 232 14.14 -31.57 6.98
N THR A 233 14.39 -30.32 7.39
CA THR A 233 14.35 -29.88 8.79
C THR A 233 13.76 -28.47 8.91
N PHE A 234 12.97 -28.25 9.97
CA PHE A 234 12.40 -26.94 10.33
C PHE A 234 12.18 -26.86 11.84
N HIS A 235 12.82 -25.89 12.53
CA HIS A 235 12.82 -25.77 14.01
C HIS A 235 13.10 -27.09 14.76
N GLY A 236 14.12 -27.83 14.33
CA GLY A 236 14.50 -29.12 14.95
C GLY A 236 13.57 -30.30 14.65
N LYS A 237 12.49 -30.11 13.89
CA LYS A 237 11.55 -31.17 13.49
C LYS A 237 11.88 -31.67 12.09
N LYS A 238 11.77 -32.99 11.88
CA LYS A 238 11.92 -33.64 10.57
C LYS A 238 10.73 -33.28 9.69
N VAL A 239 11.00 -32.65 8.54
CA VAL A 239 10.01 -32.30 7.52
C VAL A 239 10.11 -33.31 6.39
N VAL A 240 8.96 -33.77 5.89
CA VAL A 240 8.90 -34.73 4.76
C VAL A 240 8.36 -34.05 3.49
N LYS A 241 7.49 -33.05 3.65
CA LYS A 241 6.94 -32.22 2.58
C LYS A 241 6.46 -30.88 3.13
N LEU A 242 6.28 -29.91 2.24
CA LEU A 242 5.57 -28.67 2.47
C LEU A 242 4.27 -28.66 1.66
N GLU A 243 3.26 -27.94 2.14
CA GLU A 243 1.99 -27.76 1.45
C GLU A 243 1.81 -26.26 1.23
N TYR A 244 1.57 -25.84 -0.01
CA TYR A 244 1.38 -24.44 -0.39
C TYR A 244 -0.03 -24.21 -0.91
N GLU A 245 -0.67 -23.14 -0.45
CA GLU A 245 -2.01 -22.73 -0.88
C GLU A 245 -1.94 -21.27 -1.35
N CYS A 246 -2.77 -20.87 -2.30
CA CYS A 246 -2.87 -19.46 -2.69
C CYS A 246 -4.27 -19.12 -3.21
N TYR A 247 -4.58 -17.82 -3.23
CA TYR A 247 -5.66 -17.30 -4.04
C TYR A 247 -5.07 -16.90 -5.39
N GLU A 248 -5.16 -17.81 -6.36
CA GLU A 248 -4.44 -17.73 -7.64
C GLU A 248 -4.61 -16.39 -8.37
N PRO A 249 -5.83 -15.82 -8.53
CA PRO A 249 -6.00 -14.53 -9.20
C PRO A 249 -5.17 -13.41 -8.58
N MET A 250 -5.18 -13.32 -7.24
CA MET A 250 -4.40 -12.31 -6.52
C MET A 250 -2.91 -12.62 -6.54
N ALA A 251 -2.51 -13.90 -6.52
CA ALA A 251 -1.12 -14.30 -6.66
C ALA A 251 -0.54 -13.85 -8.02
N TYR A 252 -1.24 -14.13 -9.11
CA TYR A 252 -0.84 -13.67 -10.45
C TYR A 252 -0.80 -12.13 -10.56
N ARG A 253 -1.77 -11.42 -9.97
CA ARG A 253 -1.75 -9.96 -9.94
C ARG A 253 -0.51 -9.41 -9.24
N GLU A 254 -0.22 -9.87 -8.03
CA GLU A 254 0.92 -9.41 -7.25
C GLU A 254 2.27 -9.81 -7.89
N LEU A 255 2.34 -10.98 -8.54
CA LEU A 255 3.52 -11.40 -9.30
C LEU A 255 3.80 -10.50 -10.50
N ARG A 256 2.76 -10.03 -11.21
CA ARG A 256 2.92 -9.06 -12.30
C ARG A 256 3.37 -7.70 -11.79
N VAL A 257 2.80 -7.22 -10.68
CA VAL A 257 3.24 -5.99 -10.00
C VAL A 257 4.72 -6.09 -9.61
N LEU A 258 5.13 -7.26 -9.11
CA LEU A 258 6.52 -7.53 -8.76
C LEU A 258 7.43 -7.46 -9.99
N CYS A 259 7.10 -8.10 -11.11
CA CYS A 259 7.94 -8.04 -12.30
C CYS A 259 8.05 -6.60 -12.84
N ALA A 260 6.95 -5.84 -12.83
CA ALA A 260 6.96 -4.43 -13.19
C ALA A 260 7.88 -3.60 -12.26
N LYS A 261 7.88 -3.88 -10.94
CA LYS A 261 8.80 -3.26 -9.98
C LYS A 261 10.27 -3.59 -10.28
N VAL A 262 10.57 -4.86 -10.59
CA VAL A 262 11.92 -5.31 -10.95
C VAL A 262 12.40 -4.58 -12.20
N ARG A 263 11.59 -4.50 -13.26
CA ARG A 263 11.94 -3.79 -14.49
C ARG A 263 12.10 -2.29 -14.30
N LYS A 264 11.21 -1.67 -13.50
CA LYS A 264 11.32 -0.23 -13.16
C LYS A 264 12.63 0.07 -12.42
N ARG A 265 13.09 -0.86 -11.60
CA ARG A 265 14.34 -0.73 -10.84
C ARG A 265 15.59 -1.03 -11.68
N PHE A 266 15.50 -2.03 -12.56
CA PHE A 266 16.61 -2.54 -13.35
C PHE A 266 16.26 -2.45 -14.84
N GLY A 267 16.62 -1.32 -15.46
CA GLY A 267 16.22 -0.99 -16.83
C GLY A 267 16.82 -1.88 -17.92
N SER A 268 17.87 -2.66 -17.62
CA SER A 268 18.47 -3.58 -18.57
C SER A 268 17.93 -5.02 -18.48
N ILE A 269 16.99 -5.31 -17.58
CA ILE A 269 16.38 -6.63 -17.48
C ILE A 269 15.53 -6.90 -18.73
N GLU A 270 15.91 -7.94 -19.46
CA GLU A 270 15.27 -8.30 -20.72
C GLU A 270 14.07 -9.23 -20.45
N ARG A 271 14.30 -10.35 -19.75
CA ARG A 271 13.26 -11.35 -19.45
C ARG A 271 13.27 -11.74 -17.97
N ILE A 272 12.09 -12.05 -17.45
CA ILE A 272 11.90 -12.57 -16.09
C ILE A 272 11.04 -13.84 -16.16
N ALA A 273 11.37 -14.85 -15.37
CA ALA A 273 10.49 -15.99 -15.13
C ALA A 273 10.26 -16.16 -13.63
N ILE A 274 9.01 -16.35 -13.20
CA ILE A 274 8.64 -16.65 -11.81
C ILE A 274 7.65 -17.80 -11.79
N TYR A 275 8.12 -18.97 -11.37
CA TYR A 275 7.31 -20.18 -11.23
C TYR A 275 7.19 -20.54 -9.76
N HIS A 276 5.96 -20.77 -9.29
CA HIS A 276 5.69 -21.18 -7.92
C HIS A 276 4.81 -22.42 -7.90
N ARG A 277 5.19 -23.40 -7.08
CA ARG A 277 4.45 -24.65 -6.92
C ARG A 277 3.46 -24.53 -5.77
N ILE A 278 2.22 -24.91 -6.02
CA ILE A 278 1.15 -25.03 -5.04
C ILE A 278 0.84 -26.51 -4.79
N GLY A 279 0.12 -26.82 -3.72
CA GLY A 279 -0.09 -28.19 -3.26
C GLY A 279 1.16 -28.75 -2.57
N GLU A 280 1.38 -30.06 -2.69
CA GLU A 280 2.43 -30.76 -1.97
C GLU A 280 3.79 -30.67 -2.67
N VAL A 281 4.82 -30.26 -1.91
CA VAL A 281 6.21 -30.16 -2.36
C VAL A 281 7.10 -31.03 -1.46
N PRO A 282 7.52 -32.22 -1.92
CA PRO A 282 8.44 -33.10 -1.19
C PRO A 282 9.79 -32.45 -0.86
N VAL A 283 10.48 -33.00 0.13
CA VAL A 283 11.87 -32.63 0.44
C VAL A 283 12.78 -32.84 -0.77
N GLY A 284 13.62 -31.84 -1.06
CA GLY A 284 14.53 -31.82 -2.19
C GLY A 284 13.95 -31.19 -3.46
N GLU A 285 12.63 -31.02 -3.54
CA GLU A 285 11.99 -30.44 -4.72
C GLU A 285 11.83 -28.92 -4.61
N ALA A 286 11.78 -28.24 -5.76
CA ALA A 286 11.61 -26.80 -5.86
C ALA A 286 10.16 -26.39 -5.58
N SER A 287 9.98 -25.44 -4.65
CA SER A 287 8.70 -24.76 -4.43
C SER A 287 8.60 -23.47 -5.24
N VAL A 288 9.74 -22.86 -5.61
CA VAL A 288 9.79 -21.62 -6.37
C VAL A 288 11.06 -21.57 -7.22
N VAL A 289 10.93 -21.09 -8.45
CA VAL A 289 12.04 -20.75 -9.34
C VAL A 289 11.84 -19.32 -9.82
N ILE A 290 12.87 -18.50 -9.70
CA ILE A 290 12.92 -17.14 -10.28
C ILE A 290 14.15 -17.05 -11.16
N ALA A 291 13.99 -16.65 -12.40
CA ALA A 291 15.10 -16.40 -13.32
C ALA A 291 14.98 -15.01 -13.93
N ALA A 292 16.10 -14.36 -14.18
CA ALA A 292 16.13 -13.09 -14.92
C ALA A 292 17.39 -12.99 -15.78
N SER A 293 17.27 -12.33 -16.91
CA SER A 293 18.39 -12.08 -17.83
C SER A 293 18.61 -10.59 -18.08
N SER A 294 19.88 -10.22 -18.24
CA SER A 294 20.29 -8.85 -18.55
C SER A 294 21.60 -8.85 -19.36
N PRO A 295 21.87 -7.79 -20.17
CA PRO A 295 23.19 -7.52 -20.73
C PRO A 295 24.29 -7.46 -19.65
N HIS A 296 23.96 -7.04 -18.43
CA HIS A 296 24.90 -6.83 -17.33
C HIS A 296 24.67 -7.79 -16.17
N ARG A 297 25.74 -8.52 -15.79
CA ARG A 297 25.69 -9.56 -14.74
C ARG A 297 25.15 -9.10 -13.38
N MET A 298 25.45 -7.87 -12.96
CA MET A 298 25.05 -7.39 -11.64
C MET A 298 23.54 -7.20 -11.56
N GLU A 299 22.95 -6.60 -12.61
CA GLU A 299 21.51 -6.36 -12.64
C GLU A 299 20.72 -7.67 -12.66
N ALA A 300 21.18 -8.70 -13.39
CA ALA A 300 20.54 -10.02 -13.35
C ALA A 300 20.53 -10.62 -11.93
N ILE A 301 21.64 -10.49 -11.19
CA ILE A 301 21.76 -11.02 -9.82
C ILE A 301 20.84 -10.25 -8.86
N GLU A 302 20.94 -8.92 -8.84
CA GLU A 302 20.15 -8.07 -7.96
C GLU A 302 18.65 -8.15 -8.26
N ALA A 303 18.27 -8.29 -9.54
CA ALA A 303 16.87 -8.46 -9.94
C ALA A 303 16.26 -9.72 -9.34
N VAL A 304 16.97 -10.85 -9.38
CA VAL A 304 16.50 -12.12 -8.79
C VAL A 304 16.39 -12.02 -7.26
N GLU A 305 17.36 -11.38 -6.60
CA GLU A 305 17.32 -11.16 -5.15
C GLU A 305 16.10 -10.29 -4.74
N VAL A 306 15.88 -9.18 -5.45
CA VAL A 306 14.74 -8.30 -5.21
C VAL A 306 13.44 -9.05 -5.45
N ALA A 307 13.34 -9.82 -6.53
CA ALA A 307 12.17 -10.59 -6.88
C ALA A 307 11.82 -11.63 -5.80
N ILE A 308 12.77 -12.42 -5.29
CA ILE A 308 12.45 -13.41 -4.24
C ILE A 308 12.03 -12.77 -2.92
N ASN A 309 12.65 -11.64 -2.55
CA ASN A 309 12.31 -10.95 -1.32
C ASN A 309 10.93 -10.30 -1.39
N GLU A 310 10.59 -9.68 -2.52
CA GLU A 310 9.27 -9.08 -2.72
C GLU A 310 8.18 -10.15 -2.85
N LEU A 311 8.46 -11.28 -3.53
CA LEU A 311 7.51 -12.40 -3.63
C LEU A 311 7.07 -12.87 -2.24
N LYS A 312 8.03 -13.11 -1.34
CA LYS A 312 7.75 -13.56 0.03
C LYS A 312 7.01 -12.51 0.88
N ARG A 313 7.07 -11.24 0.50
CA ARG A 313 6.50 -10.12 1.25
C ARG A 313 5.08 -9.79 0.81
N SER A 314 4.81 -9.77 -0.50
CA SER A 314 3.57 -9.23 -1.05
C SER A 314 2.70 -10.25 -1.77
N VAL A 315 3.23 -11.38 -2.23
CA VAL A 315 2.46 -12.35 -3.01
C VAL A 315 1.73 -13.32 -2.05
N PRO A 316 0.40 -13.47 -2.15
CA PRO A 316 -0.44 -14.25 -1.23
C PRO A 316 -0.34 -15.77 -1.46
N ILE A 317 0.86 -16.32 -1.30
CA ILE A 317 1.11 -17.76 -1.34
C ILE A 317 1.55 -18.21 0.06
N TRP A 318 0.74 -19.05 0.69
CA TRP A 318 0.87 -19.45 2.09
C TRP A 318 1.53 -20.83 2.20
N LYS A 319 2.40 -21.00 3.20
CA LYS A 319 3.08 -22.26 3.50
C LYS A 319 2.48 -22.92 4.74
N LYS A 320 2.09 -24.18 4.62
CA LYS A 320 1.63 -25.04 5.72
C LYS A 320 2.63 -26.16 5.96
N VAL A 321 3.09 -26.31 7.20
CA VAL A 321 4.08 -27.33 7.59
C VAL A 321 3.36 -28.49 8.28
N ARG A 322 3.33 -29.69 7.66
CA ARG A 322 2.82 -30.90 8.32
C ARG A 322 3.97 -31.71 8.93
N GLY A 323 4.00 -31.79 10.26
CA GLY A 323 4.85 -32.74 11.01
C GLY A 323 4.12 -34.06 11.26
N ARG A 324 4.86 -35.18 11.33
CA ARG A 324 4.33 -36.49 11.71
C ARG A 324 3.90 -36.45 13.19
N LYS A 325 2.64 -36.76 13.50
CA LYS A 325 2.20 -37.02 14.89
C LYS A 325 2.87 -38.31 15.35
N SER A 326 3.72 -38.25 16.39
CA SER A 326 4.18 -39.44 17.10
C SER A 326 2.99 -40.04 17.85
N THR A 327 2.68 -41.29 17.53
CA THR A 327 1.69 -42.12 18.22
C THR A 327 2.30 -42.60 19.54
N GLU A 328 1.95 -41.96 20.65
CA GLU A 328 2.09 -42.53 21.99
C GLU A 328 0.95 -42.01 22.87
N THR A 329 0.30 -42.94 23.56
CA THR A 329 -0.92 -42.80 24.36
C THR A 329 -0.73 -41.90 25.57
N ALA A 330 -1.67 -40.96 25.75
CA ALA A 330 -1.72 -40.02 26.87
C ALA A 330 -2.17 -40.68 28.19
N PRO A 331 -1.73 -40.17 29.34
CA PRO A 331 -2.55 -40.10 30.54
C PRO A 331 -3.16 -38.69 30.72
N ALA A 332 -4.29 -38.67 31.43
CA ALA A 332 -5.26 -37.58 31.62
C ALA A 332 -4.70 -36.22 32.12
N PRO A 333 -5.44 -35.10 31.94
CA PRO A 333 -4.93 -33.76 32.20
C PRO A 333 -4.91 -33.43 33.69
N GLY A 334 -3.72 -33.47 34.29
CA GLY A 334 -3.45 -32.91 35.61
C GLY A 334 -3.06 -31.44 35.50
N LYS A 335 -3.82 -30.55 36.17
CA LYS A 335 -3.49 -29.14 36.40
C LYS A 335 -2.01 -28.97 36.80
N LYS A 336 -1.22 -28.27 36.00
CA LYS A 336 0.04 -27.66 36.46
C LYS A 336 0.19 -26.25 35.90
N THR A 337 0.25 -25.34 36.86
CA THR A 337 0.77 -23.98 36.86
C THR A 337 1.86 -23.75 35.81
N LEU A 338 1.64 -22.76 34.94
CA LEU A 338 2.68 -22.22 34.07
C LEU A 338 3.55 -21.25 34.90
N SER A 339 4.84 -21.57 34.97
CA SER A 339 5.90 -20.66 35.42
C SER A 339 6.14 -19.58 34.35
N PRO A 340 6.50 -18.34 34.75
CA PRO A 340 6.71 -17.24 33.83
C PRO A 340 8.13 -17.29 33.25
N GLU A 341 8.31 -18.00 32.16
CA GLU A 341 9.48 -17.84 31.29
C GLU A 341 9.08 -18.29 29.89
N GLN A 342 9.48 -17.52 28.87
CA GLN A 342 9.17 -17.68 27.43
C GLN A 342 7.97 -16.88 26.90
N THR A 343 8.02 -15.56 27.10
CA THR A 343 7.48 -14.60 26.12
C THR A 343 8.66 -13.81 25.55
N GLU A 344 9.39 -14.39 24.59
CA GLU A 344 10.39 -13.63 23.84
C GLU A 344 9.65 -12.93 22.69
N ALA A 345 9.28 -11.67 22.93
CA ALA A 345 8.93 -10.73 21.88
C ALA A 345 10.11 -10.64 20.91
N ALA A 346 9.85 -10.70 19.62
CA ALA A 346 10.87 -10.47 18.60
C ALA A 346 11.45 -9.07 18.78
N ALA A 347 12.62 -8.97 19.41
CA ALA A 347 13.33 -7.73 19.59
C ALA A 347 13.71 -7.13 18.22
N VAL A 348 13.39 -5.85 18.03
CA VAL A 348 13.91 -5.05 16.92
C VAL A 348 15.44 -4.98 17.08
N PRO A 349 16.24 -5.19 16.02
CA PRO A 349 17.68 -5.06 16.14
C PRO A 349 18.02 -3.62 16.55
N THR A 350 18.65 -3.47 17.72
CA THR A 350 19.28 -2.23 18.20
C THR A 350 20.56 -1.97 17.40
N SER A 351 20.47 -1.87 16.07
CA SER A 351 21.55 -1.28 15.29
C SER A 351 21.42 0.23 15.42
N SER A 352 22.50 0.91 15.79
CA SER A 352 22.52 2.37 15.96
C SER A 352 22.24 3.13 14.66
N MET A 353 22.04 2.46 13.51
CA MET A 353 21.84 3.07 12.19
C MET A 353 20.68 2.41 11.43
N ALA A 354 19.59 2.07 12.13
CA ALA A 354 18.44 1.35 11.58
C ALA A 354 17.76 2.04 10.38
N LEU A 355 17.92 3.35 10.24
CA LEU A 355 17.33 4.17 9.18
C LEU A 355 18.38 4.71 8.21
N GLN A 356 19.56 4.09 8.13
CA GLN A 356 20.60 4.48 7.18
C GLN A 356 20.05 4.52 5.73
N GLY A 357 20.26 5.64 5.06
CA GLY A 357 19.80 5.85 3.68
C GLY A 357 18.31 6.17 3.53
N LYS A 358 17.56 6.26 4.65
CA LYS A 358 16.17 6.75 4.64
C LYS A 358 16.12 8.26 4.63
N ILE A 359 15.08 8.80 3.99
CA ILE A 359 14.85 10.25 3.89
C ILE A 359 13.58 10.61 4.67
N ALA A 360 13.75 11.51 5.63
CA ALA A 360 12.69 11.98 6.50
C ALA A 360 12.47 13.50 6.35
N LEU A 361 11.22 13.93 6.47
CA LEU A 361 10.83 15.33 6.63
C LEU A 361 10.14 15.49 7.99
N VAL A 362 10.67 16.39 8.83
CA VAL A 362 10.05 16.79 10.10
C VAL A 362 9.63 18.24 10.01
N THR A 363 8.31 18.46 10.04
CA THR A 363 7.76 19.81 10.00
C THR A 363 7.83 20.48 11.37
N GLY A 364 8.35 21.71 11.44
CA GLY A 364 8.49 22.44 12.71
C GLY A 364 9.50 21.82 13.67
N GLY A 365 10.71 21.51 13.18
CA GLY A 365 11.74 20.79 13.91
C GLY A 365 12.78 21.66 14.62
N SER A 366 12.59 22.97 14.78
CA SER A 366 13.58 23.83 15.44
C SER A 366 13.65 23.69 16.97
N ARG A 367 12.57 23.22 17.62
CA ARG A 367 12.47 23.09 19.09
C ARG A 367 11.44 22.03 19.51
N GLY A 368 11.35 21.75 20.81
CA GLY A 368 10.32 20.88 21.37
C GLY A 368 10.32 19.47 20.76
N ILE A 369 9.11 18.90 20.61
CA ILE A 369 8.89 17.55 20.08
C ILE A 369 9.49 17.37 18.68
N GLY A 370 9.29 18.34 17.78
CA GLY A 370 9.82 18.27 16.42
C GLY A 370 11.34 18.15 16.39
N ARG A 371 12.04 18.94 17.21
CA ARG A 371 13.49 18.83 17.36
C ARG A 371 13.89 17.46 17.89
N GLY A 372 13.22 16.97 18.93
CA GLY A 372 13.53 15.66 19.50
C GLY A 372 13.32 14.50 18.52
N ILE A 373 12.27 14.58 17.67
CA ILE A 373 12.05 13.62 16.59
C ILE A 373 13.17 13.68 15.55
N ALA A 374 13.56 14.88 15.12
CA ALA A 374 14.64 15.05 14.15
C ALA A 374 15.97 14.47 14.66
N LEU A 375 16.30 14.71 15.94
CA LEU A 375 17.52 14.21 16.58
C LEU A 375 17.56 12.68 16.64
N GLN A 376 16.46 12.02 17.00
CA GLN A 376 16.39 10.55 17.05
C GLN A 376 16.41 9.92 15.65
N LEU A 377 15.77 10.55 14.66
CA LEU A 377 15.89 10.12 13.25
C LEU A 377 17.33 10.24 12.74
N GLY A 378 18.02 11.33 13.12
CA GLY A 378 19.45 11.53 12.85
C GLY A 378 20.32 10.48 13.52
N GLU A 379 20.08 10.21 14.80
CA GLU A 379 20.78 9.18 15.57
C GLU A 379 20.62 7.79 14.93
N ALA A 380 19.47 7.51 14.32
CA ALA A 380 19.23 6.28 13.57
C ALA A 380 19.83 6.27 12.14
N GLY A 381 20.56 7.31 11.73
CA GLY A 381 21.27 7.39 10.44
C GLY A 381 20.47 7.95 9.25
N ALA A 382 19.28 8.54 9.49
CA ALA A 382 18.47 9.10 8.41
C ALA A 382 19.03 10.44 7.87
N THR A 383 18.71 10.74 6.62
CA THR A 383 18.75 12.12 6.11
C THR A 383 17.46 12.82 6.50
N VAL A 384 17.55 13.91 7.27
CA VAL A 384 16.40 14.58 7.86
C VAL A 384 16.32 16.02 7.35
N TYR A 385 15.29 16.31 6.56
CA TYR A 385 14.84 17.67 6.27
C TYR A 385 14.08 18.21 7.48
N ILE A 386 14.52 19.35 7.99
CA ILE A 386 13.99 19.96 9.21
C ILE A 386 13.48 21.34 8.83
N THR A 387 12.19 21.59 9.00
CA THR A 387 11.60 22.89 8.64
C THR A 387 11.30 23.74 9.85
N GLY A 388 11.34 25.05 9.64
CA GLY A 388 10.93 26.07 10.59
C GLY A 388 10.80 27.41 9.89
N ARG A 389 10.21 28.39 10.56
CA ARG A 389 10.16 29.76 10.04
C ARG A 389 11.53 30.41 10.09
N SER A 390 11.75 31.40 9.24
CA SER A 390 12.94 32.25 9.28
C SER A 390 13.05 32.94 10.64
N PRO A 391 14.26 33.26 11.13
CA PRO A 391 14.44 33.91 12.43
C PRO A 391 13.59 35.18 12.59
N ALA A 392 13.48 36.00 11.55
CA ALA A 392 12.68 37.24 11.52
C ALA A 392 11.15 37.02 11.67
N GLU A 393 10.66 35.82 11.38
CA GLU A 393 9.23 35.46 11.38
C GLU A 393 8.89 34.48 12.52
N SER A 394 9.88 34.12 13.33
CA SER A 394 9.71 33.20 14.44
C SER A 394 9.11 33.92 15.65
N SER A 395 8.08 33.35 16.27
CA SER A 395 7.52 33.86 17.53
C SER A 395 8.49 33.75 18.71
N SER A 396 9.67 33.14 18.48
CA SER A 396 10.79 32.98 19.40
C SER A 396 11.97 33.91 19.06
N ALA A 397 11.83 34.83 18.11
CA ALA A 397 12.88 35.78 17.72
C ALA A 397 13.41 36.63 18.89
N THR A 398 12.63 36.69 19.98
CA THR A 398 12.93 37.40 21.22
C THR A 398 13.57 36.54 22.32
N ASP A 399 13.70 35.22 22.14
CA ASP A 399 14.14 34.27 23.17
C ASP A 399 15.52 33.70 22.78
N ALA A 400 16.59 34.38 23.23
CA ALA A 400 17.97 34.14 22.80
C ALA A 400 18.52 32.73 23.13
N ASP A 401 17.89 32.02 24.07
CA ASP A 401 18.35 30.72 24.56
C ASP A 401 17.83 29.53 23.74
N LEU A 402 16.90 29.74 22.79
CA LEU A 402 16.35 28.65 21.98
C LEU A 402 17.28 28.28 20.80
N PRO A 403 17.46 26.97 20.49
CA PRO A 403 18.30 26.54 19.38
C PRO A 403 17.73 26.98 18.03
N THR A 404 18.61 27.40 17.12
CA THR A 404 18.22 27.76 15.75
C THR A 404 17.90 26.50 14.93
N LEU A 405 17.18 26.68 13.81
CA LEU A 405 16.90 25.60 12.87
C LEU A 405 18.20 24.97 12.35
N GLN A 406 19.19 25.80 12.03
CA GLN A 406 20.50 25.34 11.57
C GLN A 406 21.22 24.54 12.65
N LYS A 407 21.24 25.02 13.90
CA LYS A 407 21.84 24.28 15.03
C LYS A 407 21.22 22.89 15.18
N THR A 408 19.91 22.76 15.01
CA THR A 408 19.26 21.45 15.05
C THR A 408 19.72 20.54 13.91
N ALA A 409 19.87 21.06 12.68
CA ALA A 409 20.41 20.29 11.56
C ALA A 409 21.87 19.85 11.79
N ASP A 410 22.68 20.71 12.39
CA ASP A 410 24.07 20.39 12.74
C ASP A 410 24.12 19.28 13.81
N GLU A 411 23.25 19.35 14.82
CA GLU A 411 23.14 18.30 15.84
C GLU A 411 22.63 16.96 15.29
N VAL A 412 21.66 16.97 14.36
CA VAL A 412 21.23 15.77 13.64
C VAL A 412 22.41 15.12 12.91
N THR A 413 23.24 15.96 12.27
CA THR A 413 24.44 15.49 11.57
C THR A 413 25.49 14.94 12.54
N ALA A 414 25.68 15.61 13.68
CA ALA A 414 26.61 15.17 14.73
C ALA A 414 26.22 13.81 15.35
N ARG A 415 24.93 13.45 15.32
CA ARG A 415 24.42 12.17 15.83
C ARG A 415 24.51 11.00 14.83
N GLY A 416 25.03 11.22 13.62
CA GLY A 416 25.29 10.17 12.63
C GLY A 416 24.39 10.21 11.39
N GLY A 417 23.36 11.05 11.38
CA GLY A 417 22.49 11.28 10.23
C GLY A 417 23.00 12.41 9.34
N LYS A 418 22.10 12.93 8.49
CA LYS A 418 22.36 14.16 7.71
C LYS A 418 21.21 15.15 7.92
N GLY A 419 21.45 16.22 8.67
CA GLY A 419 20.46 17.27 8.89
C GLY A 419 20.47 18.31 7.77
N ILE A 420 19.29 18.68 7.27
CA ILE A 420 19.11 19.70 6.24
C ILE A 420 18.06 20.70 6.74
N ALA A 421 18.50 21.89 7.11
CA ALA A 421 17.60 22.98 7.50
C ALA A 421 16.94 23.61 6.27
N VAL A 422 15.62 23.77 6.29
CA VAL A 422 14.86 24.46 5.24
C VAL A 422 13.86 25.43 5.86
N PHE A 423 13.98 26.72 5.55
CA PHE A 423 13.03 27.72 6.03
C PHE A 423 11.74 27.64 5.24
N VAL A 424 10.62 27.44 5.94
CA VAL A 424 9.27 27.29 5.36
C VAL A 424 8.26 27.86 6.33
N ASP A 425 7.43 28.79 5.86
CA ASP A 425 6.18 29.11 6.54
C ASP A 425 5.11 28.08 6.18
N HIS A 426 4.76 27.25 7.15
CA HIS A 426 3.72 26.24 7.01
C HIS A 426 2.29 26.83 6.98
N GLY A 427 2.12 28.16 7.13
CA GLY A 427 0.87 28.85 6.79
C GLY A 427 0.69 29.11 5.29
N ASP A 428 1.77 29.06 4.50
CA ASP A 428 1.81 29.35 3.07
C ASP A 428 1.90 28.06 2.24
N VAL A 429 0.83 27.78 1.49
CA VAL A 429 0.73 26.55 0.67
C VAL A 429 1.76 26.50 -0.45
N ASN A 430 2.19 27.63 -0.99
CA ASN A 430 3.16 27.67 -2.09
C ASN A 430 4.55 27.30 -1.58
N GLN A 431 4.91 27.76 -0.38
CA GLN A 431 6.18 27.37 0.25
C GLN A 431 6.20 25.90 0.62
N VAL A 432 5.07 25.34 1.08
CA VAL A 432 4.94 23.91 1.32
C VAL A 432 5.11 23.12 0.01
N GLU A 433 4.47 23.54 -1.08
CA GLU A 433 4.64 22.89 -2.38
C GLU A 433 6.12 22.93 -2.84
N HIS A 434 6.77 24.10 -2.76
CA HIS A 434 8.19 24.26 -3.13
C HIS A 434 9.11 23.39 -2.27
N LEU A 435 8.82 23.21 -0.98
CA LEU A 435 9.56 22.29 -0.11
C LEU A 435 9.54 20.86 -0.67
N PHE A 436 8.35 20.36 -1.04
CA PHE A 436 8.24 19.00 -1.58
C PHE A 436 8.87 18.87 -2.97
N GLN A 437 8.78 19.90 -3.81
CA GLN A 437 9.49 19.93 -5.09
C GLN A 437 11.02 19.88 -4.90
N LYS A 438 11.55 20.65 -3.94
CA LYS A 438 12.97 20.64 -3.55
C LYS A 438 13.41 19.26 -3.07
N ILE A 439 12.66 18.65 -2.13
CA ILE A 439 12.95 17.30 -1.66
C ILE A 439 12.93 16.30 -2.82
N ARG A 440 11.90 16.35 -3.68
CA ARG A 440 11.80 15.46 -4.84
C ARG A 440 13.02 15.60 -5.76
N ALA A 441 13.47 16.82 -6.05
CA ALA A 441 14.61 17.08 -6.91
C ALA A 441 15.94 16.61 -6.30
N GLU A 442 16.18 16.89 -5.02
CA GLU A 442 17.45 16.57 -4.35
C GLU A 442 17.63 15.08 -4.04
N THR A 443 16.52 14.34 -3.94
CA THR A 443 16.52 12.96 -3.48
C THR A 443 16.22 11.95 -4.59
N GLY A 444 15.94 12.42 -5.82
CA GLY A 444 15.51 11.55 -6.92
C GLY A 444 14.10 11.00 -6.72
N GLY A 445 13.21 11.75 -6.05
CA GLY A 445 11.83 11.34 -5.78
C GLY A 445 11.68 10.38 -4.61
N VAL A 446 12.54 10.50 -3.60
CA VAL A 446 12.52 9.63 -2.42
C VAL A 446 12.16 10.43 -1.17
N LEU A 447 11.05 10.04 -0.54
CA LEU A 447 10.68 10.44 0.82
C LEU A 447 10.12 9.21 1.53
N ASP A 448 10.79 8.74 2.58
CA ASP A 448 10.37 7.54 3.31
C ASP A 448 9.53 7.87 4.54
N ILE A 449 9.77 9.02 5.19
CA ILE A 449 9.11 9.41 6.44
C ILE A 449 8.65 10.87 6.36
N LEU A 450 7.37 11.12 6.63
CA LEU A 450 6.83 12.46 6.90
C LEU A 450 6.36 12.50 8.35
N VAL A 451 6.82 13.50 9.09
CA VAL A 451 6.31 13.84 10.42
C VAL A 451 5.65 15.22 10.37
N ASN A 452 4.31 15.18 10.44
CA ASN A 452 3.45 16.34 10.60
C ASN A 452 3.44 16.75 12.07
N ASN A 453 4.25 17.75 12.42
CA ASN A 453 4.46 18.23 13.78
C ASN A 453 4.32 19.77 13.91
N ALA A 454 4.52 20.52 12.81
CA ALA A 454 4.52 21.99 12.86
C ALA A 454 3.26 22.54 13.55
N TYR A 455 3.46 23.44 14.52
CA TYR A 455 2.38 24.02 15.31
C TYR A 455 2.76 25.44 15.76
N SER A 456 1.88 26.42 15.51
CA SER A 456 2.18 27.85 15.72
C SER A 456 1.40 28.51 16.87
N ALA A 457 0.40 27.82 17.44
CA ALA A 457 -0.59 28.46 18.33
C ALA A 457 -0.30 28.39 19.83
N VAL A 458 0.88 27.90 20.27
CA VAL A 458 1.14 27.64 21.69
C VAL A 458 0.95 28.89 22.57
N HIS A 459 1.51 30.03 22.15
CA HIS A 459 1.37 31.30 22.89
C HIS A 459 -0.08 31.80 22.92
N LYS A 460 -0.75 31.78 21.76
CA LYS A 460 -2.13 32.26 21.65
C LYS A 460 -3.12 31.39 22.43
N ILE A 461 -2.87 30.08 22.53
CA ILE A 461 -3.64 29.21 23.42
C ILE A 461 -3.43 29.59 24.88
N ALA A 462 -2.19 29.82 25.30
CA ALA A 462 -1.89 30.17 26.69
C ALA A 462 -2.52 31.50 27.10
N GLU A 463 -2.46 32.52 26.25
CA GLU A 463 -3.10 33.83 26.48
C GLU A 463 -4.63 33.75 26.62
N ASN A 464 -5.26 32.68 26.10
CA ASN A 464 -6.71 32.51 26.09
C ASN A 464 -7.16 31.28 26.90
N VAL A 465 -6.26 30.66 27.67
CA VAL A 465 -6.56 29.40 28.36
C VAL A 465 -7.59 29.57 29.47
N THR A 466 -7.69 30.77 30.05
CA THR A 466 -8.69 31.16 31.07
C THR A 466 -10.05 31.51 30.49
N LYS A 467 -10.09 31.86 29.20
CA LYS A 467 -11.27 32.37 28.55
C LYS A 467 -12.17 31.24 28.09
N ARG A 468 -13.48 31.45 28.19
CA ARG A 468 -14.46 30.59 27.53
C ARG A 468 -14.44 30.85 26.03
N PHE A 469 -14.90 29.89 25.24
CA PHE A 469 -14.75 29.96 23.79
C PHE A 469 -15.45 31.19 23.16
N TRP A 470 -16.52 31.71 23.80
CA TRP A 470 -17.23 32.92 23.36
C TRP A 470 -16.54 34.23 23.76
N GLU A 471 -15.50 34.17 24.59
CA GLU A 471 -14.68 35.31 25.02
C GLU A 471 -13.36 35.39 24.23
N CYS A 472 -13.04 34.36 23.46
CA CYS A 472 -11.89 34.32 22.57
C CYS A 472 -12.22 35.01 21.25
N GLU A 473 -11.25 35.70 20.67
CA GLU A 473 -11.36 36.20 19.30
C GLU A 473 -11.48 35.02 18.31
N PRO A 474 -12.33 35.11 17.27
CA PRO A 474 -12.54 34.03 16.30
C PRO A 474 -11.25 33.55 15.60
N ASP A 475 -10.27 34.44 15.45
CA ASP A 475 -8.97 34.17 14.83
C ASP A 475 -8.08 33.21 15.66
N LEU A 476 -8.50 32.82 16.87
CA LEU A 476 -7.93 31.70 17.62
C LEU A 476 -8.05 30.39 16.82
N TRP A 477 -9.14 30.21 16.08
CA TRP A 477 -9.33 29.05 15.22
C TRP A 477 -8.24 28.95 14.17
N ASP A 478 -8.01 30.02 13.41
CA ASP A 478 -7.03 30.03 12.33
C ASP A 478 -5.61 29.89 12.85
N ALA A 479 -5.29 30.53 13.98
CA ALA A 479 -3.99 30.37 14.62
C ALA A 479 -3.71 28.89 14.96
N VAL A 480 -4.70 28.18 15.49
CA VAL A 480 -4.59 26.76 15.87
C VAL A 480 -4.56 25.83 14.66
N ASN A 481 -5.48 26.00 13.73
CA ASN A 481 -5.78 25.01 12.70
C ASN A 481 -5.14 25.28 11.34
N ASN A 482 -4.67 26.50 11.04
CA ASN A 482 -4.01 26.77 9.75
C ASN A 482 -2.70 25.97 9.63
N VAL A 483 -1.85 26.00 10.66
CA VAL A 483 -0.57 25.26 10.67
C VAL A 483 -0.71 23.84 11.26
N GLY A 484 -1.51 23.69 12.33
CA GLY A 484 -1.61 22.43 13.09
C GLY A 484 -2.60 21.40 12.56
N LEU A 485 -3.36 21.74 11.50
CA LEU A 485 -4.32 20.83 10.86
C LEU A 485 -4.28 20.97 9.34
N ARG A 486 -4.60 22.16 8.82
CA ARG A 486 -4.69 22.41 7.38
C ARG A 486 -3.36 22.09 6.70
N ASN A 487 -2.24 22.61 7.19
CA ASN A 487 -0.93 22.28 6.65
C ASN A 487 -0.56 20.78 6.76
N HIS A 488 -0.95 20.08 7.83
CA HIS A 488 -0.71 18.64 7.93
C HIS A 488 -1.40 17.86 6.80
N TYR A 489 -2.60 18.29 6.39
CA TYR A 489 -3.25 17.76 5.20
C TYR A 489 -2.43 18.04 3.93
N PHE A 490 -2.01 19.29 3.69
CA PHE A 490 -1.19 19.63 2.52
C PHE A 490 0.12 18.83 2.46
N CYS A 491 0.88 18.78 3.55
CA CYS A 491 2.09 17.98 3.62
C CYS A 491 1.81 16.50 3.34
N SER A 492 0.71 15.94 3.88
CA SER A 492 0.32 14.54 3.63
C SER A 492 0.00 14.29 2.16
N VAL A 493 -0.71 15.20 1.48
CA VAL A 493 -1.01 15.10 0.05
C VAL A 493 0.27 15.06 -0.78
N HIS A 494 1.20 15.99 -0.54
CA HIS A 494 2.45 16.03 -1.29
C HIS A 494 3.37 14.83 -0.98
N ALA A 495 3.47 14.42 0.29
CA ALA A 495 4.24 13.24 0.67
C ALA A 495 3.67 11.95 0.08
N ALA A 496 2.35 11.76 0.15
CA ALA A 496 1.68 10.57 -0.39
C ALA A 496 1.95 10.43 -1.89
N ARG A 497 1.91 11.52 -2.67
CA ARG A 497 2.26 11.49 -4.10
C ARG A 497 3.65 10.92 -4.36
N ILE A 498 4.64 11.26 -3.54
CA ILE A 498 6.01 10.73 -3.65
C ILE A 498 6.09 9.27 -3.17
N MET A 499 5.47 8.98 -2.02
CA MET A 499 5.52 7.66 -1.38
C MET A 499 4.80 6.56 -2.18
N ILE A 500 3.66 6.88 -2.79
CA ILE A 500 2.85 5.94 -3.59
C ILE A 500 3.63 5.45 -4.82
N GLU A 501 4.42 6.32 -5.47
CA GLU A 501 5.26 5.95 -6.63
C GLU A 501 6.29 4.85 -6.30
N ARG A 502 6.60 4.69 -5.01
CA ARG A 502 7.55 3.73 -4.43
C ARG A 502 6.91 2.60 -3.64
N PHE A 503 5.59 2.58 -3.54
CA PHE A 503 4.84 1.60 -2.76
C PHE A 503 5.31 1.47 -1.30
N SER A 504 5.80 2.57 -0.72
CA SER A 504 6.38 2.58 0.63
C SER A 504 6.42 4.00 1.19
N GLY A 505 6.18 4.12 2.50
CA GLY A 505 6.30 5.38 3.21
C GLY A 505 5.58 5.34 4.57
N LEU A 506 5.97 6.24 5.47
CA LEU A 506 5.34 6.44 6.77
C LEU A 506 4.97 7.92 6.94
N ILE A 507 3.68 8.19 7.15
CA ILE A 507 3.16 9.51 7.53
C ILE A 507 2.74 9.45 9.00
N VAL A 508 3.31 10.32 9.83
CA VAL A 508 3.00 10.43 11.25
C VAL A 508 2.40 11.81 11.52
N ASN A 509 1.15 11.84 11.97
CA ASN A 509 0.48 13.05 12.44
C ASN A 509 0.64 13.17 13.96
N ILE A 510 1.35 14.20 14.44
CA ILE A 510 1.49 14.43 15.88
C ILE A 510 0.20 15.04 16.44
N SER A 511 -0.55 14.22 17.16
CA SER A 511 -1.81 14.58 17.78
C SER A 511 -1.70 14.56 19.32
N SER A 512 -2.81 14.55 20.04
CA SER A 512 -2.83 14.45 21.49
C SER A 512 -4.18 13.90 21.99
N VAL A 513 -4.24 13.60 23.29
CA VAL A 513 -5.48 13.23 23.99
C VAL A 513 -6.59 14.29 23.89
N GLY A 514 -6.24 15.53 23.48
CA GLY A 514 -7.22 16.56 23.15
C GLY A 514 -8.14 16.18 21.98
N GLY A 515 -7.76 15.22 21.14
CA GLY A 515 -8.65 14.67 20.11
C GLY A 515 -9.78 13.79 20.66
N LEU A 516 -9.65 13.32 21.90
CA LEU A 516 -10.62 12.46 22.57
C LEU A 516 -11.50 13.21 23.57
N SER A 517 -10.96 14.26 24.19
CA SER A 517 -11.58 14.96 25.30
C SER A 517 -11.21 16.45 25.29
N TYR A 518 -12.01 17.27 25.95
CA TYR A 518 -11.75 18.72 26.00
C TYR A 518 -10.40 19.01 26.65
N LEU A 519 -9.53 19.69 25.90
CA LEU A 519 -8.23 20.19 26.37
C LEU A 519 -7.98 21.60 25.80
N PHE A 520 -7.67 22.55 26.68
CA PHE A 520 -7.46 23.99 26.41
C PHE A 520 -8.66 24.74 25.82
N CYS A 521 -9.06 24.46 24.58
CA CYS A 521 -10.16 25.17 23.92
C CYS A 521 -10.78 24.31 22.80
N PRO A 522 -12.00 24.64 22.31
CA PRO A 522 -12.63 23.87 21.24
C PRO A 522 -11.79 23.80 19.96
N ALA A 523 -11.13 24.89 19.57
CA ALA A 523 -10.29 24.92 18.38
C ALA A 523 -9.13 23.90 18.45
N TYR A 524 -8.51 23.76 19.63
CA TYR A 524 -7.45 22.76 19.87
C TYR A 524 -7.99 21.33 19.79
N GLY A 525 -9.06 21.05 20.55
CA GLY A 525 -9.64 19.70 20.60
C GLY A 525 -10.13 19.22 19.24
N VAL A 526 -10.83 20.08 18.49
CA VAL A 526 -11.27 19.77 17.12
C VAL A 526 -10.09 19.56 16.20
N GLY A 527 -9.04 20.39 16.28
CA GLY A 527 -7.83 20.23 15.48
C GLY A 527 -7.14 18.87 15.69
N LYS A 528 -7.05 18.42 16.94
CA LYS A 528 -6.44 17.12 17.28
C LYS A 528 -7.34 15.93 16.91
N CYS A 529 -8.64 16.04 17.12
CA CYS A 529 -9.61 15.06 16.66
C CYS A 529 -9.59 14.91 15.13
N ALA A 530 -9.48 16.03 14.41
CA ALA A 530 -9.38 16.03 12.96
C ALA A 530 -8.08 15.38 12.47
N ASN A 531 -6.95 15.56 13.16
CA ASN A 531 -5.70 14.84 12.84
C ASN A 531 -5.84 13.32 13.03
N ASP A 532 -6.55 12.87 14.07
CA ASP A 532 -6.83 11.45 14.32
C ASP A 532 -7.76 10.86 13.24
N ARG A 533 -8.81 11.60 12.88
CA ARG A 533 -9.73 11.24 11.80
C ARG A 533 -9.02 11.20 10.45
N MET A 534 -8.16 12.18 10.19
CA MET A 534 -7.38 12.26 8.96
C MET A 534 -6.50 11.02 8.77
N ALA A 535 -5.85 10.52 9.83
CA ALA A 535 -5.11 9.27 9.74
C ALA A 535 -6.01 8.06 9.39
N GLN A 536 -7.19 7.96 10.00
CA GLN A 536 -8.15 6.88 9.70
C GLN A 536 -8.63 6.92 8.25
N ASP A 537 -9.05 8.08 7.77
CA ASP A 537 -9.66 8.22 6.46
C ASP A 537 -8.60 8.09 5.35
N MET A 538 -7.43 8.72 5.53
CA MET A 538 -6.30 8.55 4.60
C MET A 538 -5.87 7.08 4.49
N ALA A 539 -5.94 6.29 5.56
CA ALA A 539 -5.59 4.87 5.51
C ALA A 539 -6.52 4.05 4.61
N LEU A 540 -7.78 4.47 4.46
CA LEU A 540 -8.72 3.82 3.54
C LEU A 540 -8.31 4.07 2.09
N GLU A 541 -7.97 5.31 1.74
CA GLU A 541 -7.53 5.69 0.39
C GLU A 541 -6.13 5.17 0.05
N LEU A 542 -5.25 5.05 1.05
CA LEU A 542 -3.91 4.49 0.89
C LEU A 542 -3.89 2.97 0.86
N LYS A 543 -5.04 2.29 0.94
CA LYS A 543 -5.12 0.83 0.88
C LYS A 543 -4.51 0.31 -0.41
N GLY A 544 -3.58 -0.64 -0.29
CA GLY A 544 -2.90 -1.22 -1.45
C GLY A 544 -1.85 -0.32 -2.08
N THR A 545 -1.43 0.77 -1.42
CA THR A 545 -0.32 1.63 -1.89
C THR A 545 1.00 1.38 -1.15
N GLY A 546 0.99 0.57 -0.08
CA GLY A 546 2.16 0.33 0.77
C GLY A 546 2.57 1.51 1.68
N VAL A 547 1.85 2.65 1.62
CA VAL A 547 2.06 3.79 2.51
C VAL A 547 1.28 3.59 3.81
N THR A 548 1.95 3.82 4.94
CA THR A 548 1.35 3.76 6.27
C THR A 548 1.10 5.17 6.77
N VAL A 549 -0.08 5.43 7.33
CA VAL A 549 -0.41 6.69 8.00
C VAL A 549 -0.91 6.42 9.41
N VAL A 550 -0.40 7.14 10.40
CA VAL A 550 -0.79 6.98 11.81
C VAL A 550 -0.95 8.34 12.49
N SER A 551 -1.79 8.38 13.51
CA SER A 551 -1.80 9.48 14.48
C SER A 551 -1.00 9.05 15.70
N LEU A 552 -0.04 9.87 16.14
CA LEU A 552 0.81 9.60 17.29
C LEU A 552 0.49 10.59 18.40
N TRP A 553 0.21 10.07 19.60
CA TRP A 553 -0.05 10.83 20.82
C TRP A 553 1.16 10.72 21.74
N PRO A 554 1.99 11.79 21.82
CA PRO A 554 2.92 11.96 22.92
C PRO A 554 2.19 12.04 24.26
N GLY A 555 2.86 11.63 25.34
CA GLY A 555 2.41 11.88 26.70
C GLY A 555 2.54 13.36 27.06
N LEU A 556 2.59 13.65 28.36
CA LEU A 556 2.96 15.00 28.83
C LEU A 556 4.44 15.22 28.54
N VAL A 557 4.73 16.08 27.57
CA VAL A 557 6.10 16.36 27.15
C VAL A 557 6.64 17.56 27.91
N ARG A 558 7.83 17.40 28.50
CA ARG A 558 8.60 18.47 29.14
C ARG A 558 9.19 19.39 28.07
N THR A 559 8.36 20.29 27.52
CA THR A 559 8.81 21.31 26.59
C THR A 559 9.26 22.56 27.33
N GLU A 560 10.18 23.30 26.72
CA GLU A 560 10.76 24.54 27.25
C GLU A 560 9.67 25.60 27.54
N LEU A 561 8.62 25.64 26.71
CA LEU A 561 7.48 26.54 26.87
C LEU A 561 6.59 26.18 28.06
N ILE A 562 6.36 24.90 28.29
CA ILE A 562 5.53 24.46 29.43
C ILE A 562 6.32 24.59 30.73
N GLY A 563 7.64 24.38 30.71
CA GLY A 563 8.51 24.69 31.84
C GLY A 563 8.38 26.15 32.30
N LYS A 564 8.52 27.11 31.36
CA LYS A 564 8.34 28.54 31.65
C LYS A 564 6.92 28.90 32.12
N MET A 565 5.88 28.23 31.61
CA MET A 565 4.48 28.46 32.05
C MET A 565 4.17 27.90 33.44
N LEU A 566 4.91 26.90 33.91
CA LEU A 566 4.74 26.31 35.25
C LEU A 566 5.54 27.06 36.32
N GLU A 567 6.52 27.85 35.93
CA GLU A 567 7.30 28.74 36.82
C GLU A 567 6.54 30.04 37.17
N ASP A 568 5.48 30.36 36.42
CA ASP A 568 4.62 31.53 36.63
C ASP A 568 3.36 31.17 37.43
N GLU A 569 3.36 31.46 38.74
CA GLU A 569 2.28 31.12 39.68
C GLU A 569 0.91 31.68 39.25
N ASP A 570 0.87 32.86 38.60
CA ASP A 570 -0.36 33.47 38.11
C ASP A 570 -0.96 32.67 36.95
N THR A 571 -0.10 32.15 36.06
CA THR A 571 -0.53 31.30 34.93
C THR A 571 -1.09 29.97 35.42
N VAL A 572 -0.55 29.37 36.49
CA VAL A 572 -1.07 28.08 37.00
C VAL A 572 -2.38 28.23 37.78
N GLY A 573 -2.58 29.34 38.52
CA GLY A 573 -3.89 29.67 39.11
C GLY A 573 -5.00 29.91 38.06
N SER A 574 -4.59 30.37 36.88
CA SER A 574 -5.45 30.59 35.72
C SER A 574 -5.96 29.28 35.07
N PHE A 575 -5.14 28.22 35.08
CA PHE A 575 -5.53 26.87 34.64
C PHE A 575 -6.59 26.21 35.54
N GLN A 576 -6.60 26.52 36.84
CA GLN A 576 -7.59 26.01 37.80
C GLN A 576 -8.97 26.66 37.62
N SER A 577 -9.01 27.91 37.14
CA SER A 577 -10.24 28.70 36.98
C SER A 577 -10.92 28.53 35.61
N ALA A 578 -10.22 27.99 34.60
CA ALA A 578 -10.67 27.85 33.21
C ALA A 578 -11.78 26.81 32.91
N GLY A 579 -12.21 26.01 33.88
CA GLY A 579 -13.36 25.10 33.76
C GLY A 579 -13.31 24.03 32.66
N GLY A 580 -12.14 23.45 32.36
CA GLY A 580 -11.94 22.25 31.53
C GLY A 580 -11.61 20.97 32.33
N SER A 581 -11.43 19.82 31.69
CA SER A 581 -11.18 18.52 32.37
C SER A 581 -9.95 18.48 33.31
N MET A 582 -9.07 19.49 33.29
CA MET A 582 -7.94 19.66 34.21
C MET A 582 -8.26 20.48 35.48
N THR A 583 -9.47 21.04 35.63
CA THR A 583 -9.84 21.85 36.81
C THR A 583 -10.04 21.07 38.11
N THR A 584 -9.94 19.74 38.05
CA THR A 584 -10.02 18.87 39.23
C THR A 584 -8.65 18.47 39.79
N LEU A 585 -7.56 18.90 39.14
CA LEU A 585 -6.19 18.57 39.54
C LEU A 585 -5.57 19.72 40.36
N THR A 586 -4.95 19.37 41.48
CA THR A 586 -4.18 20.29 42.32
C THR A 586 -2.85 20.67 41.65
N LEU A 587 -2.24 21.78 42.09
CA LEU A 587 -0.91 22.21 41.65
C LEU A 587 0.14 21.11 41.82
N GLU A 588 0.11 20.40 42.96
CA GLU A 588 1.00 19.26 43.23
C GLU A 588 0.78 18.12 42.25
N GLN A 589 -0.47 17.79 41.90
CA GLN A 589 -0.76 16.74 40.92
C GLN A 589 -0.27 17.12 39.51
N ILE A 590 -0.41 18.39 39.12
CA ILE A 590 0.10 18.88 37.84
C ILE A 590 1.64 18.77 37.83
N GLN A 591 2.32 19.24 38.88
CA GLN A 591 3.78 19.14 39.01
C GLN A 591 4.27 17.69 39.00
N GLU A 592 3.58 16.77 39.68
CA GLU A 592 3.92 15.35 39.73
C GLU A 592 3.74 14.68 38.35
N MET A 593 2.69 15.04 37.61
CA MET A 593 2.48 14.58 36.23
C MET A 593 3.58 15.06 35.26
N PHE A 594 4.08 16.28 35.43
CA PHE A 594 5.22 16.79 34.65
C PHE A 594 6.54 16.14 35.03
N LYS A 595 6.73 15.76 36.29
CA LYS A 595 7.90 15.00 36.75
C LYS A 595 7.98 13.63 36.06
N ASP A 596 6.83 12.97 35.90
CA ASP A 596 6.71 11.69 35.16
C ASP A 596 6.59 11.86 33.63
N GLY A 597 6.71 13.10 33.13
CA GLY A 597 6.58 13.44 31.72
C GLY A 597 7.74 12.95 30.84
N GLU A 598 7.41 12.75 29.57
CA GLU A 598 8.31 12.35 28.48
C GLU A 598 9.29 13.48 28.17
N THR A 599 10.54 13.15 27.81
CA THR A 599 11.39 14.11 27.10
C THR A 599 10.83 14.39 25.71
N THR A 600 11.30 15.47 25.09
CA THR A 600 10.98 15.79 23.69
C THR A 600 11.49 14.73 22.71
N GLU A 601 12.50 13.93 23.07
CA GLU A 601 13.11 12.91 22.21
C GLU A 601 12.35 11.57 22.25
N TYR A 602 11.52 11.31 23.26
CA TYR A 602 10.82 10.03 23.38
C TYR A 602 9.85 9.74 22.22
N ALA A 603 9.14 10.78 21.76
CA ALA A 603 8.32 10.69 20.55
C ALA A 603 9.17 10.36 19.30
N GLY A 604 10.42 10.83 19.26
CA GLY A 604 11.39 10.49 18.22
C GLY A 604 11.72 9.01 18.19
N LYS A 605 11.96 8.40 19.35
CA LYS A 605 12.18 6.95 19.46
C LYS A 605 10.99 6.14 18.95
N ALA A 606 9.77 6.60 19.26
CA ALA A 606 8.55 5.98 18.74
C ALA A 606 8.49 6.05 17.20
N VAL A 607 8.81 7.20 16.60
CA VAL A 607 8.85 7.37 15.14
C VAL A 607 9.92 6.48 14.51
N VAL A 608 11.12 6.40 15.10
CA VAL A 608 12.20 5.51 14.63
C VAL A 608 11.77 4.04 14.67
N ALA A 609 11.13 3.61 15.75
CA ALA A 609 10.63 2.24 15.90
C ALA A 609 9.57 1.92 14.84
N LEU A 610 8.61 2.83 14.61
CA LEU A 610 7.61 2.67 13.55
C LEU A 610 8.24 2.63 12.15
N ALA A 611 9.20 3.50 11.86
CA ALA A 611 9.88 3.54 10.57
C ALA A 611 10.75 2.30 10.31
N SER A 612 11.23 1.65 11.37
CA SER A 612 12.05 0.44 11.30
C SER A 612 11.22 -0.85 11.27
N ASP A 613 9.92 -0.79 11.57
CA ASP A 613 9.05 -1.96 11.64
C ASP A 613 8.64 -2.41 10.22
N PRO A 614 9.06 -3.60 9.75
CA PRO A 614 8.69 -4.11 8.42
C PRO A 614 7.19 -4.39 8.27
N SER A 615 6.46 -4.43 9.40
CA SER A 615 5.04 -4.70 9.50
C SER A 615 4.22 -3.48 9.94
N VAL A 616 4.80 -2.28 9.91
CA VAL A 616 4.16 -1.02 10.33
C VAL A 616 2.82 -0.77 9.64
N ILE A 617 2.63 -1.28 8.41
CA ILE A 617 1.37 -1.20 7.66
C ILE A 617 0.16 -1.75 8.43
N ARG A 618 0.35 -2.70 9.37
CA ARG A 618 -0.73 -3.19 10.24
C ARG A 618 -1.27 -2.15 11.20
N LYS A 619 -0.52 -1.08 11.44
CA LYS A 619 -0.88 0.05 12.29
C LYS A 619 -1.51 1.20 11.53
N THR A 620 -1.60 1.12 10.19
CA THR A 620 -2.20 2.18 9.38
C THR A 620 -3.61 2.53 9.85
N GLY A 621 -3.93 3.81 9.88
CA GLY A 621 -5.22 4.34 10.35
C GLY A 621 -5.42 4.34 11.86
N ARG A 622 -4.41 3.96 12.66
CA ARG A 622 -4.55 3.91 14.12
C ARG A 622 -4.06 5.18 14.80
N VAL A 623 -4.67 5.45 15.95
CA VAL A 623 -4.11 6.31 16.99
C VAL A 623 -3.17 5.48 17.87
N LEU A 624 -1.93 5.91 18.01
CA LEU A 624 -0.88 5.23 18.75
C LEU A 624 -0.37 6.15 19.86
N ILE A 625 -0.05 5.58 21.03
CA ILE A 625 0.47 6.32 22.18
C ILE A 625 1.96 6.00 22.32
N THR A 626 2.81 7.02 22.45
CA THR A 626 4.28 6.88 22.53
C THR A 626 4.70 5.88 23.61
N ALA A 627 4.16 5.99 24.82
CA ALA A 627 4.43 5.05 25.91
C ALA A 627 4.00 3.61 25.61
N ASP A 628 2.90 3.40 24.87
CA ASP A 628 2.50 2.05 24.46
C ASP A 628 3.44 1.46 23.41
N LEU A 629 3.94 2.30 22.50
CA LEU A 629 4.96 1.90 21.54
C LEU A 629 6.29 1.62 22.22
N GLY A 630 6.64 2.34 23.28
CA GLY A 630 7.82 2.05 24.12
C GLY A 630 7.75 0.66 24.73
N ASP A 631 6.59 0.30 25.29
CA ASP A 631 6.36 -1.05 25.83
C ASP A 631 6.35 -2.12 24.71
N GLU A 632 5.80 -1.81 23.54
CA GLU A 632 5.68 -2.76 22.42
C GLU A 632 7.03 -3.03 21.74
N TYR A 633 7.82 -1.98 21.49
CA TYR A 633 9.10 -2.06 20.77
C TYR A 633 10.32 -2.13 21.70
N GLY A 634 10.13 -1.98 23.02
CA GLY A 634 11.18 -2.14 24.02
C GLY A 634 12.16 -0.97 24.11
N PHE A 635 11.71 0.27 23.88
CA PHE A 635 12.54 1.47 24.06
C PHE A 635 12.13 2.28 25.29
N VAL A 636 13.14 2.85 25.96
CA VAL A 636 13.01 3.77 27.10
C VAL A 636 13.37 5.20 26.69
N ASP A 637 13.01 6.19 27.50
CA ASP A 637 13.36 7.59 27.31
C ASP A 637 14.89 7.81 27.36
N ILE A 638 15.38 8.94 26.85
CA ILE A 638 16.83 9.27 26.83
C ILE A 638 17.41 9.46 28.23
N ASP A 639 16.56 9.71 29.23
CA ASP A 639 16.93 9.76 30.65
C ASP A 639 16.81 8.39 31.35
N GLY A 640 16.57 7.32 30.57
CA GLY A 640 16.49 5.94 31.03
C GLY A 640 15.16 5.54 31.66
N ARG A 641 14.19 6.46 31.78
CA ARG A 641 12.88 6.15 32.37
C ARG A 641 11.92 5.54 31.34
N GLN A 642 10.94 4.81 31.84
CA GLN A 642 9.79 4.34 31.05
C GLN A 642 8.57 5.23 31.35
N PRO A 643 8.19 6.12 30.42
CA PRO A 643 6.98 6.93 30.57
C PRO A 643 5.72 6.10 30.73
N SER A 644 4.79 6.58 31.54
CA SER A 644 3.54 5.87 31.79
C SER A 644 2.53 6.14 30.69
N SER A 645 1.92 5.08 30.17
CA SER A 645 0.83 5.19 29.20
C SER A 645 -0.36 5.96 29.77
N LEU A 646 -0.96 6.81 28.94
CA LEU A 646 -2.23 7.50 29.22
C LEU A 646 -3.40 6.53 29.44
N ARG A 647 -3.25 5.26 29.02
CA ARG A 647 -4.22 4.19 29.28
C ARG A 647 -3.94 3.42 30.56
N SER A 648 -2.85 3.71 31.27
CA SER A 648 -2.55 2.98 32.50
C SER A 648 -3.63 3.23 33.55
N ALA A 649 -4.28 2.16 34.00
CA ALA A 649 -5.30 2.25 35.03
C ALA A 649 -4.72 2.83 36.34
N SER A 650 -3.46 2.52 36.64
CA SER A 650 -2.73 3.12 37.77
C SER A 650 -2.58 4.64 37.62
N ALA A 651 -2.21 5.12 36.43
CA ALA A 651 -2.04 6.55 36.16
C ALA A 651 -3.39 7.29 36.20
N LEU A 652 -4.44 6.69 35.61
CA LEU A 652 -5.79 7.28 35.62
C LEU A 652 -6.36 7.38 37.04
N LEU A 653 -6.12 6.40 37.92
CA LEU A 653 -6.56 6.45 39.31
C LEU A 653 -5.89 7.58 40.11
N LYS A 654 -4.61 7.88 39.84
CA LYS A 654 -3.89 9.01 40.47
C LYS A 654 -4.52 10.38 40.15
N LEU A 655 -5.22 10.49 39.02
CA LEU A 655 -5.92 11.72 38.61
C LEU A 655 -7.25 11.92 39.36
N THR A 656 -7.69 10.93 40.14
CA THR A 656 -8.92 11.03 40.95
C THR A 656 -8.59 11.20 42.42
N SER A 657 -9.17 12.22 43.06
CA SER A 657 -8.91 12.61 44.45
C SER A 657 -9.32 11.56 45.49
N TYR A 658 -10.14 10.57 45.13
CA TYR A 658 -10.67 9.55 46.04
C TYR A 658 -9.95 8.20 46.00
N SER A 659 -9.01 7.97 45.07
CA SER A 659 -8.46 6.61 44.83
C SER A 659 -6.94 6.51 44.73
N ALA A 660 -6.19 7.59 45.01
CA ALA A 660 -4.72 7.61 44.93
C ALA A 660 -4.04 6.47 45.72
N ARG A 661 -4.60 6.04 46.86
CA ARG A 661 -4.09 4.90 47.65
C ARG A 661 -4.18 3.54 46.92
N PHE A 662 -5.18 3.35 46.05
CA PHE A 662 -5.34 2.12 45.28
C PHE A 662 -4.43 2.08 44.05
N SER A 663 -4.02 3.24 43.53
CA SER A 663 -3.13 3.33 42.38
C SER A 663 -1.78 2.64 42.61
N THR A 664 -1.27 2.66 43.85
CA THR A 664 0.02 2.05 44.24
C THR A 664 -0.02 0.52 44.19
N TYR A 665 -1.21 -0.09 44.29
CA TYR A 665 -1.40 -1.54 44.25
C TYR A 665 -1.73 -2.05 42.84
N LEU A 666 -1.99 -1.15 41.89
CA LEU A 666 -2.34 -1.51 40.53
C LEU A 666 -1.09 -1.55 39.64
N PRO A 667 -0.75 -2.69 39.01
CA PRO A 667 0.41 -2.75 38.14
C PRO A 667 0.30 -1.82 36.93
N ARG A 668 1.41 -1.17 36.56
CA ARG A 668 1.48 -0.21 35.43
C ARG A 668 1.05 -0.81 34.09
N TRP A 669 1.24 -2.12 33.90
CA TRP A 669 0.91 -2.85 32.67
C TRP A 669 -0.60 -3.10 32.49
N ILE A 670 -1.43 -2.88 33.52
CA ILE A 670 -2.88 -2.91 33.36
C ILE A 670 -3.32 -1.64 32.63
N LYS A 671 -3.73 -1.81 31.38
CA LYS A 671 -4.17 -0.72 30.50
C LYS A 671 -5.66 -0.80 30.22
N VAL A 672 -6.33 0.34 30.27
CA VAL A 672 -7.69 0.51 29.79
C VAL A 672 -7.69 0.28 28.27
N PRO A 673 -8.57 -0.59 27.73
CA PRO A 673 -8.71 -0.75 26.29
C PRO A 673 -9.06 0.58 25.62
N GLY A 674 -8.45 0.87 24.46
CA GLY A 674 -8.68 2.14 23.76
C GLY A 674 -10.16 2.39 23.42
N TRP A 675 -10.90 1.35 23.02
CA TRP A 675 -12.34 1.46 22.74
C TRP A 675 -13.15 1.88 23.97
N LEU A 676 -12.72 1.49 25.18
CA LEU A 676 -13.40 1.87 26.42
C LEU A 676 -13.13 3.35 26.73
N MET A 677 -11.91 3.84 26.50
CA MET A 677 -11.60 5.27 26.59
C MET A 677 -12.51 6.07 25.65
N THR A 678 -12.66 5.64 24.39
CA THR A 678 -13.56 6.27 23.42
C THR A 678 -15.03 6.18 23.82
N ALA A 679 -15.49 5.03 24.33
CA ALA A 679 -16.87 4.85 24.76
C ALA A 679 -17.23 5.77 25.94
N VAL A 680 -16.31 5.94 26.91
CA VAL A 680 -16.52 6.81 28.08
C VAL A 680 -16.57 8.29 27.70
N THR A 681 -15.80 8.71 26.69
CA THR A 681 -15.81 10.09 26.20
C THR A 681 -16.88 10.35 25.15
N SER A 682 -17.46 9.29 24.57
CA SER A 682 -18.54 9.39 23.59
C SER A 682 -19.77 10.06 24.18
N LYS A 683 -20.46 10.84 23.33
CA LYS A 683 -21.78 11.41 23.62
C LYS A 683 -22.90 10.78 22.77
N LEU A 684 -22.56 9.76 21.98
CA LEU A 684 -23.48 8.95 21.17
C LEU A 684 -24.09 7.81 21.98
#